data_AF-A0AAE0KPY8-F1
#
_entry.id   AF-A0AAE0KPY8-F1
#
_cell.length_a   1.000
_cell.length_b   1.000
_cell.length_c   1.000
_cell.angle_alpha   90.00
_cell.angle_beta   90.00
_cell.angle_gamma   90.00
#
_symmetry.space_group_name_H-M   'P 1'
#
loop_
_entity.id
_entity.type
_entity.pdbx_description
1 polymer ?
#
loop_
_entity_poly.entity_id
_entity_poly.type
_entity_poly.pdbx_seq_one_letter_code
_entity_poly.pdbx_strand_id
1 'polypeptide(L)'
;MTNNTATEYGGVAYIQSCEKVSISGCTMTGNNASLYYGGVAYIETCEKVSISGCTMTGNTAVLYRGGVAYIEYSGEVSISGCTITGNTAGDYGGVAYIQSSENVSISECAMTGNTAKDYGGVAYISDSGEVSISGCTVTGNTAVQLNGGGVYIEYSGEVSISGCTMIGNTAEGAGGVAFIQSCEKVSISGCTMTGNTAVSEGGVAYISHSGEVSISGCTMTGNTAGVGGVAYIQSSGEVSISGCTMTGNIAAEGNGGVAYISHSGEVSISGCTMTGNTAAGYYGGVAYISHNENVSISGCTMTGNIAEVGGVAYIQSSGEDFCGEVSMSGCTMTGNTAVQGYGGVAYIQSNGEVSISGCTMTGNTAKYHGGVAYIDSNKDVSISGCTMAGNTVQGYGGVVSISHSGEVSISGCTMTGNTAAGGSGGVVSISHSGEVSISGCTMTGNTAEGEGGDVTHGGGVAYIINNYRVSISGCTMTGNTAEDTGGVVYIENRGEVSIRECAMTGNTAKDTGGVAYISNNENVSISGCTMTGNTAAEGSGGVVYIQSSEVLTEVSISGSTMTGNTAAEGNGGVAYIEYSGEVSISGCTMAGNIAEGSGGVVYIQSSEVLTEVSISGCTMTGNTAAESHGGVAYIDVGNILIITNSTISGNSAVSTF
;
A
#
# COMPACT_ATOMS: atom_id res chain seq x y z
N MET A 1 2.37 16.29 53.97
CA MET A 1 3.82 16.05 54.13
C MET A 1 4.52 16.99 53.17
N THR A 2 5.13 18.06 53.68
CA THR A 2 5.54 19.20 52.84
C THR A 2 6.96 19.63 53.17
N ASN A 3 7.78 19.84 52.13
CA ASN A 3 9.16 20.32 52.23
C ASN A 3 10.05 19.49 53.17
N ASN A 4 9.82 18.17 53.24
CA ASN A 4 10.73 17.30 53.96
C ASN A 4 11.96 17.02 53.10
N THR A 5 13.15 17.12 53.70
CA THR A 5 14.41 16.92 53.00
C THR A 5 15.20 15.83 53.69
N ALA A 6 15.57 14.80 52.93
CA ALA A 6 16.58 13.82 53.32
C ALA A 6 17.86 14.05 52.51
N THR A 7 19.01 13.84 53.16
CA THR A 7 20.28 13.82 52.45
C THR A 7 20.35 12.61 51.54
N GLU A 8 19.93 11.44 52.03
CA GLU A 8 20.13 10.17 51.35
C GLU A 8 18.85 9.61 50.74
N TYR A 9 18.06 8.85 51.51
CA TYR A 9 16.89 8.12 51.02
C TYR A 9 15.60 8.68 51.58
N GLY A 10 14.55 8.75 50.75
CA GLY A 10 13.18 8.95 51.21
C GLY A 10 13.00 10.28 51.93
N GLY A 11 12.70 11.35 51.18
CA GLY A 11 12.49 12.69 51.78
C GLY A 11 11.48 12.68 52.93
N VAL A 12 10.54 11.75 52.94
CA VAL A 12 9.55 11.52 53.99
C VAL A 12 9.74 10.17 54.71
N ALA A 13 9.98 9.08 53.98
CA ALA A 13 9.97 7.73 54.56
C ALA A 13 10.99 6.78 53.92
N TYR A 14 11.60 5.94 54.76
CA TYR A 14 12.40 4.78 54.38
C TYR A 14 11.74 3.52 54.97
N ILE A 15 11.42 2.54 54.12
CA ILE A 15 10.64 1.35 54.46
C ILE A 15 11.31 0.12 53.86
N GLN A 16 11.56 -0.89 54.68
CA GLN A 16 12.25 -2.11 54.26
C GLN A 16 11.63 -3.34 54.95
N SER A 17 11.53 -4.46 54.23
CA SER A 17 11.11 -5.77 54.77
C SER A 17 9.75 -5.74 55.47
N CYS A 18 8.70 -5.32 54.76
CA CYS A 18 7.35 -5.17 55.32
C CYS A 18 6.32 -6.03 54.59
N GLU A 19 5.34 -6.57 55.31
CA GLU A 19 4.19 -7.26 54.68
C GLU A 19 3.37 -6.28 53.83
N LYS A 20 3.12 -5.06 54.34
CA LYS A 20 2.28 -4.09 53.64
C LYS A 20 2.68 -2.65 53.92
N VAL A 21 2.76 -1.87 52.85
CA VAL A 21 2.87 -0.41 52.86
C VAL A 21 1.63 0.21 52.24
N SER A 22 1.02 1.17 52.93
CA SER A 22 -0.19 1.86 52.44
C SER A 22 -0.10 3.35 52.70
N ILE A 23 0.01 4.15 51.62
CA ILE A 23 -0.05 5.60 51.62
C ILE A 23 -1.37 5.99 50.95
N SER A 24 -2.33 6.52 51.72
CA SER A 24 -3.68 6.78 51.21
C SER A 24 -4.17 8.18 51.59
N GLY A 25 -4.80 8.89 50.65
CA GLY A 25 -5.42 10.20 50.89
C GLY A 25 -4.43 11.30 51.32
N CYS A 26 -3.15 11.14 50.99
CA CYS A 26 -2.08 12.03 51.46
C CYS A 26 -1.75 13.13 50.46
N THR A 27 -1.46 14.33 50.96
CA THR A 27 -0.85 15.41 50.18
C THR A 27 0.66 15.50 50.47
N MET A 28 1.48 15.41 49.43
CA MET A 28 2.94 15.35 49.46
C MET A 28 3.52 16.40 48.51
N THR A 29 4.09 17.47 49.06
CA THR A 29 4.50 18.63 48.26
C THR A 29 5.93 19.06 48.55
N GLY A 30 6.77 19.23 47.52
CA GLY A 30 8.10 19.81 47.67
C GLY A 30 9.07 18.95 48.47
N ASN A 31 8.82 17.64 48.62
CA ASN A 31 9.72 16.77 49.37
C ASN A 31 10.94 16.42 48.51
N ASN A 32 12.10 16.30 49.14
CA ASN A 32 13.38 16.26 48.47
C ASN A 32 14.31 15.18 49.03
N ALA A 33 14.90 14.37 48.14
CA ALA A 33 16.06 13.53 48.42
C ALA A 33 17.27 14.12 47.66
N SER A 34 18.26 14.62 48.41
CA SER A 34 19.31 15.47 47.84
C SER A 34 20.44 14.68 47.16
N LEU A 35 20.77 13.49 47.66
CA LEU A 35 21.86 12.66 47.14
C LEU A 35 21.44 11.28 46.64
N TYR A 36 20.35 10.64 47.06
CA TYR A 36 19.99 9.30 46.55
C TYR A 36 18.54 9.24 46.08
N TYR A 37 17.79 8.21 46.50
CA TYR A 37 16.55 7.77 45.85
C TYR A 37 15.29 8.19 46.62
N GLY A 38 14.17 8.33 45.89
CA GLY A 38 12.84 8.48 46.49
C GLY A 38 12.61 9.86 47.11
N GLY A 39 12.19 10.85 46.32
CA GLY A 39 11.94 12.21 46.81
C GLY A 39 10.90 12.27 47.95
N VAL A 40 9.99 11.29 48.01
CA VAL A 40 9.08 11.05 49.13
C VAL A 40 9.44 9.76 49.86
N ALA A 41 9.45 8.62 49.16
CA ALA A 41 9.53 7.31 49.80
C ALA A 41 10.59 6.42 49.14
N TYR A 42 11.35 5.72 49.99
CA TYR A 42 12.18 4.57 49.62
C TYR A 42 11.54 3.30 50.20
N ILE A 43 11.24 2.32 49.36
CA ILE A 43 10.52 1.09 49.71
C ILE A 43 11.27 -0.12 49.12
N GLU A 44 11.60 -1.10 49.95
CA GLU A 44 12.34 -2.29 49.52
C GLU A 44 11.80 -3.56 50.19
N THR A 45 11.75 -4.68 49.46
CA THR A 45 11.41 -6.01 50.02
C THR A 45 10.04 -6.01 50.72
N CYS A 46 8.99 -5.53 50.04
CA CYS A 46 7.64 -5.47 50.61
C CYS A 46 6.66 -6.38 49.87
N GLU A 47 5.85 -7.19 50.56
CA GLU A 47 4.89 -8.07 49.85
C GLU A 47 3.81 -7.26 49.12
N LYS A 48 3.38 -6.12 49.70
CA LYS A 48 2.41 -5.22 49.08
C LYS A 48 2.71 -3.75 49.31
N VAL A 49 2.69 -2.95 48.26
CA VAL A 49 2.83 -1.49 48.26
C VAL A 49 1.60 -0.86 47.61
N SER A 50 0.94 0.06 48.31
CA SER A 50 -0.22 0.79 47.79
C SER A 50 -0.12 2.29 48.05
N ILE A 51 -0.20 3.07 46.98
CA ILE A 51 -0.29 4.53 46.99
C ILE A 51 -1.64 4.90 46.34
N SER A 52 -2.59 5.41 47.13
CA SER A 52 -3.98 5.61 46.67
C SER A 52 -4.54 6.98 47.01
N GLY A 53 -5.26 7.62 46.09
CA GLY A 53 -5.99 8.86 46.37
C GLY A 53 -5.09 10.02 46.83
N CYS A 54 -3.81 10.02 46.45
CA CYS A 54 -2.83 10.97 46.94
C CYS A 54 -2.62 12.15 45.96
N THR A 55 -2.22 13.30 46.49
CA THR A 55 -1.76 14.46 45.70
C THR A 55 -0.27 14.64 45.90
N MET A 56 0.52 14.51 44.84
CA MET A 56 1.99 14.51 44.87
C MET A 56 2.52 15.59 43.94
N THR A 57 3.04 16.69 44.49
CA THR A 57 3.41 17.88 43.72
C THR A 57 4.84 18.34 43.97
N GLY A 58 5.64 18.50 42.92
CA GLY A 58 6.95 19.13 43.05
C GLY A 58 7.94 18.35 43.93
N ASN A 59 7.79 17.03 44.05
CA ASN A 59 8.74 16.22 44.79
C ASN A 59 9.96 15.89 43.91
N THR A 60 11.13 15.79 44.53
CA THR A 60 12.39 15.72 43.78
C THR A 60 13.34 14.67 44.36
N ALA A 61 13.89 13.84 43.48
CA ALA A 61 15.14 13.10 43.73
C ALA A 61 16.21 13.75 42.84
N VAL A 62 17.12 14.54 43.43
CA VAL A 62 17.93 15.51 42.66
C VAL A 62 18.91 14.84 41.70
N LEU A 63 19.57 13.77 42.15
CA LEU A 63 20.66 13.13 41.41
C LEU A 63 20.31 11.74 40.87
N TYR A 64 19.25 11.11 41.36
CA TYR A 64 18.96 9.71 41.05
C TYR A 64 17.47 9.47 40.76
N ARG A 65 16.91 8.36 41.27
CA ARG A 65 15.70 7.71 40.76
C ARG A 65 14.50 7.93 41.67
N GLY A 66 13.30 7.98 41.08
CA GLY A 66 12.03 8.01 41.79
C GLY A 66 11.76 9.37 42.45
N GLY A 67 11.34 10.36 41.65
CA GLY A 67 11.06 11.71 42.16
C GLY A 67 10.01 11.76 43.27
N VAL A 68 9.13 10.75 43.31
CA VAL A 68 8.24 10.46 44.44
C VAL A 68 8.68 9.18 45.14
N ALA A 69 8.71 8.04 44.45
CA ALA A 69 8.90 6.73 45.06
C ALA A 69 10.02 5.93 44.38
N TYR A 70 10.85 5.29 45.20
CA TYR A 70 11.74 4.21 44.80
C TYR A 70 11.22 2.91 45.41
N ILE A 71 10.98 1.89 44.58
CA ILE A 71 10.37 0.61 44.96
C ILE A 71 11.17 -0.54 44.35
N GLU A 72 11.65 -1.48 45.17
CA GLU A 72 12.43 -2.63 44.69
C GLU A 72 12.07 -3.93 45.44
N TYR A 73 12.22 -5.07 44.76
CA TYR A 73 12.02 -6.43 45.31
C TYR A 73 10.68 -6.61 46.02
N SER A 74 9.61 -6.04 45.48
CA SER A 74 8.30 -6.02 46.13
C SER A 74 7.29 -6.93 45.40
N GLY A 75 6.28 -7.45 46.09
CA GLY A 75 5.25 -8.29 45.45
C GLY A 75 4.33 -7.44 44.57
N GLU A 76 3.21 -6.99 45.14
CA GLU A 76 2.22 -6.17 44.45
C GLU A 76 2.48 -4.68 44.68
N VAL A 77 2.68 -3.91 43.61
CA VAL A 77 2.82 -2.45 43.62
C VAL A 77 1.60 -1.82 42.96
N SER A 78 0.88 -0.95 43.68
CA SER A 78 -0.30 -0.24 43.16
C SER A 78 -0.22 1.27 43.39
N ILE A 79 -0.41 2.04 42.33
CA ILE A 79 -0.56 3.50 42.35
C ILE A 79 -1.92 3.82 41.75
N SER A 80 -2.89 4.29 42.54
CA SER A 80 -4.29 4.41 42.12
C SER A 80 -4.94 5.74 42.50
N GLY A 81 -5.77 6.30 41.61
CA GLY A 81 -6.58 7.49 41.93
C GLY A 81 -5.77 8.73 42.36
N CYS A 82 -4.51 8.83 41.94
CA CYS A 82 -3.60 9.87 42.40
C CYS A 82 -3.54 11.07 41.44
N THR A 83 -3.27 12.25 41.97
CA THR A 83 -2.91 13.46 41.19
C THR A 83 -1.43 13.76 41.40
N ILE A 84 -0.64 13.69 40.34
CA ILE A 84 0.82 13.67 40.39
C ILE A 84 1.37 14.73 39.43
N THR A 85 1.91 15.82 39.97
CA THR A 85 2.23 17.01 39.17
C THR A 85 3.64 17.54 39.41
N GLY A 86 4.41 17.75 38.35
CA GLY A 86 5.68 18.48 38.44
C GLY A 86 6.75 17.79 39.29
N ASN A 87 6.72 16.46 39.40
CA ASN A 87 7.74 15.72 40.15
C ASN A 87 8.96 15.46 39.27
N THR A 88 10.15 15.41 39.86
CA THR A 88 11.41 15.37 39.12
C THR A 88 12.38 14.31 39.66
N ALA A 89 12.97 13.53 38.75
CA ALA A 89 14.07 12.63 39.03
C ALA A 89 15.32 13.02 38.22
N GLY A 90 16.48 12.97 38.88
CA GLY A 90 17.79 13.25 38.28
C GLY A 90 18.23 12.21 37.24
N ASP A 91 17.71 10.97 37.33
CA ASP A 91 17.97 9.90 36.36
C ASP A 91 16.65 9.32 35.82
N TYR A 92 15.98 8.45 36.58
CA TYR A 92 14.88 7.60 36.10
C TYR A 92 13.61 7.77 36.94
N GLY A 93 12.44 7.73 36.29
CA GLY A 93 11.15 7.70 36.97
C GLY A 93 10.85 9.01 37.69
N GLY A 94 10.41 10.04 36.96
CA GLY A 94 10.10 11.36 37.53
C GLY A 94 9.07 11.30 38.66
N VAL A 95 8.24 10.25 38.67
CA VAL A 95 7.39 9.85 39.77
C VAL A 95 7.94 8.60 40.45
N ALA A 96 8.03 7.47 39.73
CA ALA A 96 8.31 6.18 40.34
C ALA A 96 9.45 5.43 39.64
N TYR A 97 10.34 4.86 40.44
CA TYR A 97 11.27 3.81 40.00
C TYR A 97 10.81 2.50 40.62
N ILE A 98 10.54 1.49 39.80
CA ILE A 98 10.02 0.18 40.22
C ILE A 98 10.88 -0.90 39.58
N GLN A 99 11.47 -1.78 40.38
CA GLN A 99 12.30 -2.88 39.88
C GLN A 99 11.99 -4.19 40.62
N SER A 100 12.08 -5.31 39.88
CA SER A 100 11.96 -6.67 40.44
C SER A 100 10.67 -6.85 41.24
N SER A 101 9.54 -6.43 40.67
CA SER A 101 8.23 -6.54 41.31
C SER A 101 7.33 -7.58 40.64
N GLU A 102 6.58 -8.37 41.41
CA GLU A 102 5.72 -9.41 40.82
C GLU A 102 4.62 -8.80 39.94
N ASN A 103 3.94 -7.76 40.44
CA ASN A 103 2.88 -7.07 39.70
C ASN A 103 2.93 -5.57 39.95
N VAL A 104 2.78 -4.78 38.89
CA VAL A 104 2.76 -3.31 38.93
C VAL A 104 1.47 -2.80 38.29
N SER A 105 0.68 -2.04 39.06
CA SER A 105 -0.56 -1.41 38.58
C SER A 105 -0.54 0.09 38.80
N ILE A 106 -0.77 0.85 37.73
CA ILE A 106 -0.97 2.30 37.77
C ILE A 106 -2.36 2.57 37.19
N SER A 107 -3.30 3.03 38.01
CA SER A 107 -4.71 3.14 37.60
C SER A 107 -5.35 4.46 37.99
N GLU A 108 -6.21 5.00 37.13
CA GLU A 108 -7.05 6.17 37.44
C GLU A 108 -6.24 7.40 37.94
N CYS A 109 -4.98 7.53 37.51
CA CYS A 109 -4.09 8.60 37.94
C CYS A 109 -4.05 9.73 36.92
N ALA A 110 -3.96 10.97 37.41
CA ALA A 110 -3.64 12.16 36.62
C ALA A 110 -2.18 12.53 36.84
N MET A 111 -1.34 12.38 35.82
CA MET A 111 0.12 12.52 35.87
C MET A 111 0.55 13.60 34.88
N THR A 112 0.88 14.79 35.41
CA THR A 112 1.07 16.00 34.60
C THR A 112 2.43 16.64 34.84
N GLY A 113 3.19 16.90 33.77
CA GLY A 113 4.42 17.70 33.86
C GLY A 113 5.52 17.06 34.70
N ASN A 114 5.56 15.73 34.82
CA ASN A 114 6.61 15.04 35.56
C ASN A 114 7.83 14.83 34.64
N THR A 115 9.02 14.88 35.23
CA THR A 115 10.26 14.92 34.47
C THR A 115 11.27 13.92 35.03
N ALA A 116 11.85 13.13 34.13
CA ALA A 116 13.07 12.39 34.38
C ALA A 116 14.13 12.92 33.42
N LYS A 117 15.40 12.91 33.85
CA LYS A 117 16.48 13.30 32.95
C LYS A 117 16.64 12.29 31.82
N ASP A 118 16.64 11.01 32.13
CA ASP A 118 17.03 9.96 31.19
C ASP A 118 15.83 9.08 30.80
N TYR A 119 15.18 8.40 31.75
CA TYR A 119 14.13 7.42 31.41
C TYR A 119 12.85 7.58 32.23
N GLY A 120 11.70 7.56 31.57
CA GLY A 120 10.40 7.49 32.23
C GLY A 120 10.03 8.78 32.96
N GLY A 121 9.52 9.79 32.25
CA GLY A 121 9.11 11.06 32.86
C GLY A 121 8.10 10.90 34.01
N VAL A 122 7.30 9.84 33.95
CA VAL A 122 6.47 9.33 35.04
C VAL A 122 7.16 8.14 35.72
N ALA A 123 7.33 7.01 35.03
CA ALA A 123 7.75 5.77 35.67
C ALA A 123 8.84 5.04 34.89
N TYR A 124 9.78 4.45 35.62
CA TYR A 124 10.68 3.43 35.13
C TYR A 124 10.33 2.11 35.81
N ILE A 125 10.10 1.06 35.02
CA ILE A 125 9.67 -0.27 35.48
C ILE A 125 10.59 -1.31 34.85
N SER A 126 11.27 -2.13 35.64
CA SER A 126 12.12 -3.21 35.13
C SER A 126 11.95 -4.53 35.87
N ASP A 127 12.30 -5.63 35.21
CA ASP A 127 12.39 -6.97 35.80
C ASP A 127 11.10 -7.40 36.53
N SER A 128 9.94 -6.97 36.03
CA SER A 128 8.66 -7.13 36.71
C SER A 128 7.76 -8.17 36.03
N GLY A 129 6.80 -8.77 36.75
CA GLY A 129 5.84 -9.69 36.13
C GLY A 129 4.82 -8.93 35.29
N GLU A 130 3.60 -8.76 35.77
CA GLU A 130 2.56 -8.01 35.04
C GLU A 130 2.71 -6.49 35.27
N VAL A 131 2.60 -5.70 34.20
CA VAL A 131 2.58 -4.23 34.26
C VAL A 131 1.30 -3.71 33.61
N SER A 132 0.41 -3.13 34.41
CA SER A 132 -0.87 -2.57 33.96
C SER A 132 -0.95 -1.06 34.20
N ILE A 133 -1.22 -0.30 33.15
CA ILE A 133 -1.47 1.14 33.19
C ILE A 133 -2.87 1.40 32.62
N SER A 134 -3.84 1.76 33.46
CA SER A 134 -5.24 1.80 33.05
C SER A 134 -5.98 3.07 33.49
N GLY A 135 -6.83 3.61 32.62
CA GLY A 135 -7.70 4.75 32.94
C GLY A 135 -6.95 6.02 33.37
N CYS A 136 -5.66 6.14 33.01
CA CYS A 136 -4.80 7.23 33.44
C CYS A 136 -4.81 8.40 32.45
N THR A 137 -4.57 9.61 32.95
CA THR A 137 -4.27 10.79 32.15
C THR A 137 -2.78 11.12 32.30
N VAL A 138 -2.00 11.01 31.21
CA VAL A 138 -0.55 11.22 31.17
C VAL A 138 -0.28 12.41 30.27
N THR A 139 0.00 13.58 30.85
CA THR A 139 0.06 14.85 30.10
C THR A 139 1.36 15.62 30.31
N GLY A 140 2.04 15.98 29.23
CA GLY A 140 3.20 16.88 29.31
C GLY A 140 4.38 16.32 30.11
N ASN A 141 4.50 14.99 30.22
CA ASN A 141 5.62 14.38 30.93
C ASN A 141 6.82 14.27 29.99
N THR A 142 8.03 14.33 30.56
CA THR A 142 9.26 14.49 29.78
C THR A 142 10.38 13.58 30.25
N ALA A 143 11.02 12.89 29.30
CA ALA A 143 12.37 12.35 29.41
C ALA A 143 13.31 13.28 28.65
N VAL A 144 14.18 13.99 29.37
CA VAL A 144 14.91 15.15 28.82
C VAL A 144 16.01 14.76 27.83
N GLN A 145 16.65 13.61 28.03
CA GLN A 145 17.82 13.19 27.24
C GLN A 145 17.61 11.91 26.45
N LEU A 146 16.80 10.97 26.96
CA LEU A 146 16.64 9.66 26.36
C LEU A 146 15.14 9.30 26.24
N ASN A 147 14.70 8.17 26.79
CA ASN A 147 13.52 7.46 26.31
C ASN A 147 12.33 7.47 27.29
N GLY A 148 11.12 7.29 26.76
CA GLY A 148 9.92 7.08 27.56
C GLY A 148 9.46 8.37 28.26
N GLY A 149 8.93 9.33 27.49
CA GLY A 149 8.48 10.62 28.02
C GLY A 149 7.42 10.48 29.12
N GLY A 150 6.59 9.44 29.05
CA GLY A 150 5.74 8.97 30.14
C GLY A 150 6.39 7.82 30.90
N VAL A 151 6.44 6.63 30.32
CA VAL A 151 6.89 5.40 30.98
C VAL A 151 8.00 4.71 30.22
N TYR A 152 8.90 4.09 30.96
CA TYR A 152 9.94 3.21 30.45
C TYR A 152 9.76 1.84 31.11
N ILE A 153 9.65 0.78 30.31
CA ILE A 153 9.36 -0.58 30.75
C ILE A 153 10.33 -1.55 30.07
N GLU A 154 11.05 -2.36 30.84
CA GLU A 154 11.95 -3.38 30.27
C GLU A 154 11.95 -4.70 31.05
N TYR A 155 12.32 -5.78 30.37
CA TYR A 155 12.48 -7.14 30.95
C TYR A 155 11.29 -7.58 31.79
N SER A 156 10.08 -7.29 31.33
CA SER A 156 8.85 -7.55 32.07
C SER A 156 7.98 -8.61 31.41
N GLY A 157 6.98 -9.14 32.11
CA GLY A 157 6.01 -10.09 31.57
C GLY A 157 5.02 -9.43 30.60
N GLU A 158 3.74 -9.45 30.95
CA GLU A 158 2.69 -8.80 30.17
C GLU A 158 2.60 -7.30 30.50
N VAL A 159 2.63 -6.46 29.47
CA VAL A 159 2.46 -5.01 29.57
C VAL A 159 1.13 -4.61 28.93
N SER A 160 0.23 -4.01 29.71
CA SER A 160 -1.07 -3.53 29.26
C SER A 160 -1.26 -2.05 29.54
N ILE A 161 -1.50 -1.26 28.49
CA ILE A 161 -1.84 0.17 28.57
C ILE A 161 -3.26 0.33 28.02
N SER A 162 -4.24 0.63 28.87
CA SER A 162 -5.65 0.58 28.48
C SER A 162 -6.48 1.78 28.93
N GLY A 163 -7.34 2.30 28.06
CA GLY A 163 -8.27 3.38 28.41
C GLY A 163 -7.59 4.68 28.86
N CYS A 164 -6.34 4.89 28.47
CA CYS A 164 -5.53 6.04 28.89
C CYS A 164 -5.67 7.23 27.93
N THR A 165 -5.54 8.44 28.48
CA THR A 165 -5.41 9.69 27.72
C THR A 165 -3.99 10.21 27.82
N MET A 166 -3.26 10.25 26.72
CA MET A 166 -1.83 10.56 26.66
C MET A 166 -1.58 11.76 25.74
N ILE A 167 -1.26 12.92 26.32
CA ILE A 167 -1.23 14.19 25.59
C ILE A 167 0.11 14.91 25.77
N GLY A 168 0.77 15.26 24.67
CA GLY A 168 1.91 16.18 24.71
C GLY A 168 3.11 15.66 25.51
N ASN A 169 3.27 14.34 25.64
CA ASN A 169 4.45 13.78 26.31
C ASN A 169 5.64 13.78 25.34
N THR A 170 6.84 13.96 25.88
CA THR A 170 8.05 14.22 25.08
C THR A 170 9.25 13.39 25.52
N ALA A 171 9.96 12.83 24.55
CA ALA A 171 11.26 12.19 24.75
C ALA A 171 12.27 12.74 23.73
N GLU A 172 13.50 13.03 24.16
CA GLU A 172 14.59 13.38 23.23
C GLU A 172 15.11 12.15 22.46
N GLY A 173 14.96 10.95 23.02
CA GLY A 173 15.23 9.69 22.33
C GLY A 173 13.96 9.14 21.69
N ALA A 174 13.52 7.98 22.16
CA ALA A 174 12.41 7.21 21.63
C ALA A 174 11.24 7.07 22.63
N GLY A 175 10.03 6.85 22.10
CA GLY A 175 8.85 6.60 22.91
C GLY A 175 8.39 7.86 23.64
N GLY A 176 7.79 8.81 22.91
CA GLY A 176 7.31 10.07 23.50
C GLY A 176 6.35 9.87 24.67
N VAL A 177 5.64 8.74 24.69
CA VAL A 177 4.90 8.26 25.86
C VAL A 177 5.53 7.03 26.49
N ALA A 178 5.77 5.96 25.72
CA ALA A 178 6.17 4.67 26.24
C ALA A 178 7.40 4.12 25.51
N PHE A 179 8.40 3.68 26.27
CA PHE A 179 9.48 2.85 25.76
C PHE A 179 9.35 1.46 26.38
N ILE A 180 9.23 0.42 25.55
CA ILE A 180 8.95 -0.95 25.98
C ILE A 180 9.95 -1.89 25.31
N GLN A 181 10.69 -2.66 26.10
CA GLN A 181 11.71 -3.57 25.57
C GLN A 181 11.71 -4.92 26.27
N SER A 182 11.93 -6.00 25.52
CA SER A 182 12.14 -7.34 26.08
C SER A 182 10.99 -7.80 26.99
N CYS A 183 9.75 -7.56 26.54
CA CYS A 183 8.55 -7.97 27.27
C CYS A 183 7.87 -9.19 26.61
N GLU A 184 7.24 -10.06 27.41
CA GLU A 184 6.58 -11.26 26.87
C GLU A 184 5.39 -10.92 25.97
N LYS A 185 4.64 -9.85 26.31
CA LYS A 185 3.49 -9.38 25.54
C LYS A 185 3.25 -7.89 25.79
N VAL A 186 2.82 -7.17 24.76
CA VAL A 186 2.47 -5.74 24.83
C VAL A 186 1.08 -5.51 24.23
N SER A 187 0.21 -4.85 25.00
CA SER A 187 -1.11 -4.42 24.55
C SER A 187 -1.35 -2.94 24.85
N ILE A 188 -1.74 -2.18 23.83
CA ILE A 188 -2.18 -0.80 23.93
C ILE A 188 -3.61 -0.73 23.41
N SER A 189 -4.60 -0.46 24.27
CA SER A 189 -6.01 -0.58 23.90
C SER A 189 -6.89 0.58 24.36
N GLY A 190 -7.85 0.99 23.53
CA GLY A 190 -8.85 2.00 23.92
C GLY A 190 -8.27 3.35 24.35
N CYS A 191 -7.05 3.69 23.92
CA CYS A 191 -6.33 4.87 24.36
C CYS A 191 -6.52 6.05 23.40
N THR A 192 -6.45 7.27 23.95
CA THR A 192 -6.37 8.52 23.17
C THR A 192 -4.96 9.10 23.30
N MET A 193 -4.28 9.28 22.17
CA MET A 193 -2.87 9.70 22.08
C MET A 193 -2.76 10.92 21.17
N THR A 194 -2.49 12.09 21.74
CA THR A 194 -2.50 13.36 21.00
C THR A 194 -1.23 14.17 21.20
N GLY A 195 -0.59 14.56 20.10
CA GLY A 195 0.52 15.51 20.14
C GLY A 195 1.75 15.01 20.90
N ASN A 196 1.94 13.69 21.03
CA ASN A 196 3.12 13.14 21.68
C ASN A 196 4.31 13.19 20.72
N THR A 197 5.51 13.39 21.26
CA THR A 197 6.71 13.64 20.45
C THR A 197 7.91 12.85 20.95
N ALA A 198 8.59 12.19 20.03
CA ALA A 198 9.95 11.70 20.21
C ALA A 198 10.83 12.40 19.16
N VAL A 199 12.11 12.66 19.42
CA VAL A 199 12.99 13.15 18.33
C VAL A 199 13.39 12.00 17.41
N SER A 200 13.73 10.84 17.98
CA SER A 200 14.25 9.71 17.21
C SER A 200 13.16 8.77 16.70
N GLU A 201 12.56 7.94 17.57
CA GLU A 201 11.64 6.88 17.14
C GLU A 201 10.37 6.80 18.00
N GLY A 202 9.21 6.55 17.37
CA GLY A 202 7.98 6.23 18.09
C GLY A 202 7.44 7.43 18.87
N GLY A 203 6.69 8.31 18.20
CA GLY A 203 6.18 9.54 18.83
C GLY A 203 5.27 9.28 20.04
N VAL A 204 4.64 8.10 20.05
CA VAL A 204 3.98 7.53 21.23
C VAL A 204 4.82 6.41 21.82
N ALA A 205 5.09 5.35 21.04
CA ALA A 205 5.59 4.09 21.57
C ALA A 205 6.81 3.59 20.79
N TYR A 206 7.85 3.21 21.53
CA TYR A 206 8.93 2.36 21.02
C TYR A 206 8.80 0.98 21.64
N ILE A 207 8.78 -0.06 20.81
CA ILE A 207 8.59 -1.46 21.22
C ILE A 207 9.66 -2.31 20.54
N SER A 208 10.51 -3.00 21.30
CA SER A 208 11.49 -3.91 20.72
C SER A 208 11.70 -5.20 21.48
N HIS A 209 12.17 -6.24 20.76
CA HIS A 209 12.54 -7.54 21.35
C HIS A 209 11.43 -8.16 22.20
N SER A 210 10.17 -7.87 21.89
CA SER A 210 9.02 -8.28 22.68
C SER A 210 8.25 -9.40 21.99
N GLY A 211 7.38 -10.13 22.70
CA GLY A 211 6.53 -11.13 22.07
C GLY A 211 5.41 -10.49 21.24
N GLU A 212 4.17 -10.89 21.49
CA GLU A 212 3.01 -10.35 20.78
C GLU A 212 2.82 -8.85 21.07
N VAL A 213 2.58 -8.05 20.02
CA VAL A 213 2.30 -6.61 20.11
C VAL A 213 0.92 -6.33 19.52
N SER A 214 0.02 -5.76 20.33
CA SER A 214 -1.33 -5.38 19.91
C SER A 214 -1.62 -3.91 20.19
N ILE A 215 -2.08 -3.18 19.17
CA ILE A 215 -2.57 -1.80 19.29
C ILE A 215 -4.02 -1.78 18.79
N SER A 216 -5.00 -1.58 19.67
CA SER A 216 -6.41 -1.79 19.33
C SER A 216 -7.35 -0.68 19.83
N GLY A 217 -8.34 -0.32 19.00
CA GLY A 217 -9.40 0.62 19.41
C GLY A 217 -8.88 2.00 19.85
N CYS A 218 -7.70 2.41 19.38
CA CYS A 218 -7.04 3.63 19.81
C CYS A 218 -7.30 4.81 18.87
N THR A 219 -7.27 6.02 19.41
CA THR A 219 -7.28 7.28 18.65
C THR A 219 -5.90 7.94 18.77
N MET A 220 -5.23 8.16 17.63
CA MET A 220 -3.86 8.65 17.54
C MET A 220 -3.81 9.87 16.62
N THR A 221 -3.61 11.05 17.19
CA THR A 221 -3.72 12.33 16.45
C THR A 221 -2.49 13.21 16.62
N GLY A 222 -1.88 13.60 15.51
CA GLY A 222 -0.80 14.60 15.51
C GLY A 222 0.43 14.19 16.30
N ASN A 223 0.73 12.89 16.41
CA ASN A 223 1.96 12.42 17.05
C ASN A 223 3.12 12.47 16.06
N THR A 224 4.32 12.75 16.56
CA THR A 224 5.50 13.04 15.74
C THR A 224 6.74 12.31 16.25
N ALA A 225 7.52 11.73 15.33
CA ALA A 225 8.88 11.26 15.59
C ALA A 225 9.77 11.40 14.35
N GLY A 226 11.08 11.20 14.48
CA GLY A 226 11.96 11.02 13.32
C GLY A 226 11.48 9.84 12.46
N VAL A 227 11.26 8.68 13.09
CA VAL A 227 10.75 7.45 12.46
C VAL A 227 9.54 6.91 13.24
N GLY A 228 8.48 6.47 12.56
CA GLY A 228 7.30 5.93 13.24
C GLY A 228 6.56 7.00 14.05
N GLY A 229 5.81 7.87 13.38
CA GLY A 229 5.18 9.05 14.02
C GLY A 229 4.31 8.72 15.25
N VAL A 230 3.79 7.49 15.32
CA VAL A 230 3.18 6.92 16.52
C VAL A 230 4.08 5.82 17.10
N ALA A 231 4.38 4.79 16.33
CA ALA A 231 4.95 3.55 16.84
C ALA A 231 6.20 3.14 16.07
N TYR A 232 7.22 2.70 16.80
CA TYR A 232 8.38 2.01 16.26
C TYR A 232 8.42 0.60 16.87
N ILE A 233 8.30 -0.42 16.03
CA ILE A 233 8.19 -1.83 16.43
C ILE A 233 9.28 -2.63 15.72
N GLN A 234 10.17 -3.28 16.47
CA GLN A 234 11.27 -4.04 15.90
C GLN A 234 11.51 -5.36 16.63
N SER A 235 11.93 -6.40 15.91
CA SER A 235 12.40 -7.66 16.50
C SER A 235 11.37 -8.26 17.46
N SER A 236 10.08 -8.16 17.11
CA SER A 236 8.98 -8.59 17.97
C SER A 236 8.24 -9.80 17.40
N GLY A 237 7.31 -10.39 18.16
CA GLY A 237 6.43 -11.45 17.67
C GLY A 237 5.41 -10.95 16.64
N GLU A 238 4.19 -11.49 16.70
CA GLU A 238 3.07 -10.99 15.90
C GLU A 238 2.75 -9.53 16.25
N VAL A 239 2.46 -8.72 15.23
CA VAL A 239 2.10 -7.31 15.36
C VAL A 239 0.70 -7.09 14.79
N SER A 240 -0.24 -6.66 15.63
CA SER A 240 -1.60 -6.34 15.21
C SER A 240 -1.97 -4.89 15.51
N ILE A 241 -2.47 -4.16 14.51
CA ILE A 241 -3.02 -2.81 14.64
C ILE A 241 -4.48 -2.86 14.17
N SER A 242 -5.45 -2.74 15.09
CA SER A 242 -6.85 -3.01 14.78
C SER A 242 -7.83 -1.96 15.29
N GLY A 243 -8.85 -1.62 14.49
CA GLY A 243 -9.94 -0.73 14.92
C GLY A 243 -9.49 0.67 15.35
N CYS A 244 -8.33 1.14 14.88
CA CYS A 244 -7.72 2.39 15.30
C CYS A 244 -8.07 3.55 14.36
N THR A 245 -8.12 4.76 14.91
CA THR A 245 -8.20 6.01 14.15
C THR A 245 -6.86 6.74 14.25
N MET A 246 -6.21 6.98 13.12
CA MET A 246 -4.87 7.56 13.00
C MET A 246 -4.92 8.78 12.09
N THR A 247 -4.75 9.97 12.66
CA THR A 247 -4.94 11.24 11.94
C THR A 247 -3.74 12.16 12.08
N GLY A 248 -3.17 12.57 10.95
CA GLY A 248 -2.14 13.61 10.92
C GLY A 248 -0.86 13.27 11.68
N ASN A 249 -0.50 11.99 11.80
CA ASN A 249 0.75 11.60 12.44
C ASN A 249 1.91 11.74 11.45
N ILE A 250 3.10 12.08 11.96
CA ILE A 250 4.23 12.51 11.14
C ILE A 250 5.51 11.75 11.53
N ALA A 251 6.15 11.13 10.55
CA ALA A 251 7.56 10.79 10.60
C ALA A 251 8.35 11.91 9.91
N ALA A 252 9.11 12.69 10.69
CA ALA A 252 9.73 13.93 10.26
C ALA A 252 11.06 13.73 9.51
N GLU A 253 11.77 12.64 9.81
CA GLU A 253 13.14 12.37 9.31
C GLU A 253 13.30 10.95 8.75
N GLY A 254 12.20 10.21 8.61
CA GLY A 254 12.26 8.82 8.20
C GLY A 254 10.91 8.20 7.88
N ASN A 255 10.86 6.87 7.98
CA ASN A 255 9.78 6.07 7.43
C ASN A 255 8.59 5.91 8.39
N GLY A 256 7.40 5.61 7.84
CA GLY A 256 6.24 5.22 8.62
C GLY A 256 5.59 6.38 9.36
N GLY A 257 4.77 7.19 8.67
CA GLY A 257 4.11 8.35 9.29
C GLY A 257 3.26 8.01 10.52
N VAL A 258 2.82 6.76 10.63
CA VAL A 258 2.27 6.16 11.86
C VAL A 258 3.24 5.14 12.43
N ALA A 259 3.58 4.10 11.67
CA ALA A 259 4.23 2.90 12.19
C ALA A 259 5.47 2.53 11.37
N TYR A 260 6.55 2.26 12.07
CA TYR A 260 7.71 1.53 11.54
C TYR A 260 7.71 0.13 12.14
N ILE A 261 7.69 -0.90 11.30
CA ILE A 261 7.63 -2.31 11.72
C ILE A 261 8.75 -3.06 11.01
N SER A 262 9.61 -3.75 11.75
CA SER A 262 10.63 -4.59 11.12
C SER A 262 11.05 -5.81 11.91
N HIS A 263 11.60 -6.81 11.23
CA HIS A 263 12.16 -8.03 11.84
C HIS A 263 11.19 -8.70 12.81
N SER A 264 9.90 -8.61 12.54
CA SER A 264 8.86 -9.15 13.44
C SER A 264 8.10 -10.29 12.75
N GLY A 265 7.21 -10.96 13.47
CA GLY A 265 6.36 -12.00 12.91
C GLY A 265 5.33 -11.48 11.90
N GLU A 266 4.16 -12.11 11.86
CA GLU A 266 3.03 -11.63 11.05
C GLU A 266 2.62 -10.21 11.44
N VAL A 267 2.31 -9.39 10.43
CA VAL A 267 1.82 -8.02 10.60
C VAL A 267 0.40 -7.91 10.06
N SER A 268 -0.55 -7.55 10.92
CA SER A 268 -1.95 -7.32 10.54
C SER A 268 -2.39 -5.90 10.87
N ILE A 269 -2.94 -5.20 9.86
CA ILE A 269 -3.56 -3.88 10.02
C ILE A 269 -5.01 -4.00 9.58
N SER A 270 -5.96 -3.92 10.51
CA SER A 270 -7.36 -4.24 10.25
C SER A 270 -8.37 -3.22 10.78
N GLY A 271 -9.43 -2.94 10.01
CA GLY A 271 -10.54 -2.10 10.46
C GLY A 271 -10.14 -0.68 10.89
N CYS A 272 -9.01 -0.18 10.40
CA CYS A 272 -8.45 1.11 10.81
C CYS A 272 -8.89 2.25 9.88
N THR A 273 -8.96 3.46 10.43
CA THR A 273 -9.12 4.71 9.67
C THR A 273 -7.82 5.51 9.75
N MET A 274 -7.20 5.79 8.60
CA MET A 274 -5.89 6.42 8.46
C MET A 274 -6.00 7.65 7.57
N THR A 275 -5.91 8.85 8.15
CA THR A 275 -6.16 10.10 7.44
C THR A 275 -5.00 11.08 7.58
N GLY A 276 -4.44 11.52 6.45
CA GLY A 276 -3.46 12.61 6.43
C GLY A 276 -2.14 12.30 7.14
N ASN A 277 -1.76 11.03 7.28
CA ASN A 277 -0.49 10.67 7.89
C ASN A 277 0.64 10.85 6.87
N THR A 278 1.81 11.28 7.34
CA THR A 278 2.91 11.71 6.47
C THR A 278 4.26 11.14 6.90
N ALA A 279 5.00 10.58 5.94
CA ALA A 279 6.45 10.33 6.06
C ALA A 279 7.19 11.39 5.22
N ALA A 280 7.80 12.38 5.86
CA ALA A 280 8.29 13.59 5.22
C ALA A 280 9.57 13.35 4.41
N GLY A 281 9.42 12.97 3.13
CA GLY A 281 10.55 12.71 2.21
C GLY A 281 11.12 11.28 2.31
N TYR A 282 10.29 10.33 2.75
CA TYR A 282 10.69 8.94 2.96
C TYR A 282 9.53 7.99 2.60
N TYR A 283 9.51 6.79 3.16
CA TYR A 283 8.63 5.71 2.72
C TYR A 283 7.47 5.43 3.68
N GLY A 284 6.31 5.09 3.13
CA GLY A 284 5.15 4.61 3.90
C GLY A 284 4.49 5.72 4.71
N GLY A 285 3.55 6.47 4.10
CA GLY A 285 2.91 7.62 4.78
C GLY A 285 2.11 7.21 6.01
N VAL A 286 1.71 5.94 6.09
CA VAL A 286 1.22 5.29 7.31
C VAL A 286 2.26 4.32 7.83
N ALA A 287 2.62 3.31 7.06
CA ALA A 287 3.36 2.15 7.53
C ALA A 287 4.59 1.86 6.68
N TYR A 288 5.73 1.68 7.34
CA TYR A 288 6.91 1.05 6.77
C TYR A 288 7.06 -0.34 7.38
N ILE A 289 7.11 -1.38 6.55
CA ILE A 289 7.11 -2.77 6.98
C ILE A 289 8.26 -3.47 6.27
N SER A 290 9.16 -4.12 7.03
CA SER A 290 10.29 -4.82 6.41
C SER A 290 10.83 -6.01 7.19
N HIS A 291 11.26 -7.05 6.46
CA HIS A 291 11.81 -8.28 7.07
C HIS A 291 10.78 -8.92 8.02
N ASN A 292 9.54 -9.05 7.57
CA ASN A 292 8.43 -9.65 8.32
C ASN A 292 7.96 -10.94 7.64
N GLU A 293 7.26 -11.82 8.37
CA GLU A 293 6.71 -13.06 7.79
C GLU A 293 5.62 -12.77 6.76
N ASN A 294 4.38 -12.49 7.18
CA ASN A 294 3.28 -12.13 6.28
C ASN A 294 2.74 -10.74 6.64
N VAL A 295 2.16 -10.05 5.66
CA VAL A 295 1.56 -8.72 5.84
C VAL A 295 0.12 -8.72 5.33
N SER A 296 -0.83 -8.39 6.20
CA SER A 296 -2.25 -8.26 5.83
C SER A 296 -2.80 -6.88 6.19
N ILE A 297 -3.44 -6.23 5.23
CA ILE A 297 -4.15 -4.96 5.42
C ILE A 297 -5.62 -5.14 5.02
N SER A 298 -6.54 -5.10 5.97
CA SER A 298 -7.94 -5.48 5.71
C SER A 298 -8.98 -4.51 6.27
N GLY A 299 -10.06 -4.27 5.54
CA GLY A 299 -11.20 -3.47 6.01
C GLY A 299 -10.85 -2.04 6.43
N CYS A 300 -9.75 -1.48 5.91
CA CYS A 300 -9.23 -0.19 6.32
C CYS A 300 -9.71 0.94 5.40
N THR A 301 -9.86 2.14 5.96
CA THR A 301 -10.07 3.38 5.21
C THR A 301 -8.81 4.24 5.27
N MET A 302 -8.23 4.56 4.11
CA MET A 302 -6.96 5.27 3.97
C MET A 302 -7.16 6.49 3.08
N THR A 303 -7.06 7.68 3.66
CA THR A 303 -7.38 8.93 2.96
C THR A 303 -6.27 9.97 3.07
N GLY A 304 -5.78 10.45 1.93
CA GLY A 304 -4.87 11.60 1.90
C GLY A 304 -3.52 11.36 2.59
N ASN A 305 -3.04 10.12 2.67
CA ASN A 305 -1.74 9.83 3.26
C ASN A 305 -0.62 10.09 2.23
N ILE A 306 0.53 10.57 2.71
CA ILE A 306 1.59 11.13 1.86
C ILE A 306 2.96 10.55 2.24
N ALA A 307 3.70 10.12 1.23
CA ALA A 307 5.11 9.74 1.35
C ALA A 307 5.84 10.01 0.02
N GLU A 308 7.17 9.85 0.01
CA GLU A 308 7.93 9.83 -1.23
C GLU A 308 7.56 8.61 -2.08
N VAL A 309 7.54 7.43 -1.45
CA VAL A 309 7.15 6.13 -2.04
C VAL A 309 6.13 5.45 -1.11
N GLY A 310 5.06 4.88 -1.66
CA GLY A 310 4.03 4.20 -0.85
C GLY A 310 3.27 5.18 0.04
N GLY A 311 2.35 5.97 -0.55
CA GLY A 311 1.64 7.02 0.19
C GLY A 311 0.92 6.53 1.45
N VAL A 312 0.58 5.23 1.51
CA VAL A 312 0.17 4.53 2.73
C VAL A 312 1.28 3.59 3.22
N ALA A 313 1.66 2.61 2.40
CA ALA A 313 2.46 1.48 2.85
C ALA A 313 3.71 1.30 1.99
N TYR A 314 4.84 1.04 2.64
CA TYR A 314 6.05 0.56 1.99
C TYR A 314 6.40 -0.79 2.60
N ILE A 315 6.31 -1.83 1.78
CA ILE A 315 6.51 -3.23 2.18
C ILE A 315 7.67 -3.75 1.34
N GLN A 316 8.81 -3.99 1.98
CA GLN A 316 9.96 -4.60 1.31
C GLN A 316 10.77 -5.46 2.27
N SER A 317 11.68 -6.26 1.71
CA SER A 317 12.94 -6.50 2.43
C SER A 317 14.14 -6.33 1.53
N SER A 318 15.32 -6.20 2.14
CA SER A 318 16.59 -6.21 1.44
C SER A 318 17.24 -7.59 1.54
N GLY A 319 17.77 -8.12 0.43
CA GLY A 319 18.45 -9.42 0.40
C GLY A 319 17.52 -10.57 -0.01
N GLU A 320 17.79 -11.79 0.47
CA GLU A 320 16.94 -12.95 0.18
C GLU A 320 15.72 -13.05 1.12
N ASP A 321 15.68 -12.24 2.18
CA ASP A 321 14.68 -12.29 3.25
C ASP A 321 13.49 -11.35 2.97
N PHE A 322 12.88 -11.40 1.78
CA PHE A 322 11.66 -10.63 1.47
C PHE A 322 10.50 -10.97 2.41
N CYS A 323 9.56 -10.04 2.56
CA CYS A 323 8.28 -10.35 3.17
C CYS A 323 7.64 -11.55 2.42
N GLY A 324 6.98 -12.42 3.16
CA GLY A 324 6.19 -13.54 2.67
C GLY A 324 4.92 -13.07 1.97
N GLU A 325 3.76 -13.61 2.31
CA GLU A 325 2.51 -13.22 1.64
C GLU A 325 2.12 -11.77 1.98
N VAL A 326 1.69 -11.01 0.97
CA VAL A 326 1.17 -9.65 1.14
C VAL A 326 -0.27 -9.58 0.63
N SER A 327 -1.22 -9.22 1.50
CA SER A 327 -2.63 -9.11 1.14
C SER A 327 -3.24 -7.75 1.50
N MET A 328 -4.08 -7.23 0.61
CA MET A 328 -4.94 -6.07 0.85
C MET A 328 -6.38 -6.42 0.50
N SER A 329 -7.29 -6.39 1.48
CA SER A 329 -8.68 -6.84 1.26
C SER A 329 -9.75 -5.91 1.82
N GLY A 330 -10.80 -5.64 1.06
CA GLY A 330 -11.94 -4.86 1.53
C GLY A 330 -11.60 -3.43 1.96
N CYS A 331 -10.51 -2.86 1.45
CA CYS A 331 -10.02 -1.54 1.85
C CYS A 331 -10.57 -0.43 0.94
N THR A 332 -10.71 0.77 1.51
CA THR A 332 -11.01 2.01 0.77
C THR A 332 -9.80 2.93 0.80
N MET A 333 -9.25 3.27 -0.36
CA MET A 333 -8.02 4.04 -0.54
C MET A 333 -8.31 5.27 -1.40
N THR A 334 -8.30 6.46 -0.80
CA THR A 334 -8.70 7.69 -1.49
C THR A 334 -7.65 8.79 -1.39
N GLY A 335 -7.20 9.33 -2.52
CA GLY A 335 -6.34 10.52 -2.52
C GLY A 335 -4.96 10.33 -1.89
N ASN A 336 -4.45 9.09 -1.80
CA ASN A 336 -3.12 8.85 -1.25
C ASN A 336 -2.06 9.17 -2.31
N THR A 337 -0.92 9.71 -1.87
CA THR A 337 0.07 10.31 -2.77
C THR A 337 1.49 9.82 -2.49
N ALA A 338 2.16 9.34 -3.54
CA ALA A 338 3.61 9.16 -3.60
C ALA A 338 4.23 10.34 -4.37
N VAL A 339 4.79 11.32 -3.65
CA VAL A 339 5.15 12.63 -4.23
C VAL A 339 6.32 12.57 -5.21
N GLN A 340 7.26 11.65 -5.03
CA GLN A 340 8.39 11.48 -5.95
C GLN A 340 8.69 10.03 -6.31
N GLY A 341 7.76 9.12 -6.06
CA GLY A 341 8.03 7.68 -6.09
C GLY A 341 6.94 6.87 -6.76
N TYR A 342 6.94 5.58 -6.42
CA TYR A 342 6.03 4.56 -6.90
C TYR A 342 4.90 4.33 -5.90
N GLY A 343 3.75 3.84 -6.38
CA GLY A 343 2.70 3.36 -5.49
C GLY A 343 2.04 4.46 -4.66
N GLY A 344 1.04 5.15 -5.21
CA GLY A 344 0.35 6.22 -4.47
C GLY A 344 -0.30 5.74 -3.17
N VAL A 345 -0.59 4.44 -3.08
CA VAL A 345 -0.93 3.73 -1.85
C VAL A 345 0.24 2.88 -1.38
N ALA A 346 0.74 1.97 -2.22
CA ALA A 346 1.63 0.91 -1.78
C ALA A 346 2.81 0.64 -2.70
N TYR A 347 3.98 0.45 -2.10
CA TYR A 347 5.12 -0.21 -2.73
C TYR A 347 5.30 -1.59 -2.11
N ILE A 348 5.33 -2.63 -2.92
CA ILE A 348 5.34 -4.01 -2.49
C ILE A 348 6.49 -4.75 -3.15
N GLN A 349 7.42 -5.22 -2.34
CA GLN A 349 8.45 -6.19 -2.69
C GLN A 349 8.30 -7.45 -1.83
N SER A 350 8.04 -8.58 -2.49
CA SER A 350 7.56 -9.80 -1.85
C SER A 350 8.19 -11.07 -2.43
N ASN A 351 8.48 -12.06 -1.58
CA ASN A 351 8.78 -13.43 -1.99
C ASN A 351 7.55 -14.34 -1.96
N GLY A 352 6.45 -13.88 -1.37
CA GLY A 352 5.17 -14.56 -1.35
C GLY A 352 4.19 -14.01 -2.38
N GLU A 353 3.03 -14.66 -2.46
CA GLU A 353 1.91 -14.18 -3.26
C GLU A 353 1.48 -12.78 -2.84
N VAL A 354 1.06 -11.98 -3.81
CA VAL A 354 0.48 -10.66 -3.56
C VAL A 354 -0.98 -10.66 -3.97
N SER A 355 -1.90 -10.38 -3.05
CA SER A 355 -3.33 -10.36 -3.32
C SER A 355 -3.96 -9.01 -2.98
N ILE A 356 -4.73 -8.45 -3.93
CA ILE A 356 -5.53 -7.23 -3.73
C ILE A 356 -6.97 -7.55 -4.09
N SER A 357 -7.88 -7.59 -3.11
CA SER A 357 -9.24 -8.09 -3.31
C SER A 357 -10.33 -7.20 -2.71
N GLY A 358 -11.41 -6.98 -3.46
CA GLY A 358 -12.59 -6.25 -2.95
C GLY A 358 -12.29 -4.81 -2.50
N CYS A 359 -11.22 -4.20 -3.01
CA CYS A 359 -10.77 -2.87 -2.60
C CYS A 359 -11.37 -1.78 -3.51
N THR A 360 -11.60 -0.60 -2.93
CA THR A 360 -11.97 0.62 -3.66
C THR A 360 -10.80 1.59 -3.65
N MET A 361 -10.31 1.98 -4.82
CA MET A 361 -9.11 2.78 -5.02
C MET A 361 -9.42 3.98 -5.89
N THR A 362 -9.48 5.17 -5.30
CA THR A 362 -9.98 6.38 -5.99
C THR A 362 -9.03 7.57 -5.84
N GLY A 363 -8.66 8.19 -6.96
CA GLY A 363 -7.92 9.45 -6.94
C GLY A 363 -6.52 9.35 -6.34
N ASN A 364 -5.90 8.17 -6.33
CA ASN A 364 -4.54 8.01 -5.82
C ASN A 364 -3.53 8.43 -6.90
N THR A 365 -2.39 8.96 -6.46
CA THR A 365 -1.40 9.55 -7.37
C THR A 365 0.01 9.09 -7.04
N ALA A 366 0.79 8.75 -8.06
CA ALA A 366 2.23 8.51 -7.95
C ALA A 366 2.99 9.27 -9.03
N LYS A 367 4.24 9.63 -8.76
CA LYS A 367 5.08 10.28 -9.78
C LYS A 367 5.55 9.28 -10.84
N TYR A 368 6.09 8.13 -10.43
CA TYR A 368 6.65 7.15 -11.37
C TYR A 368 5.60 6.15 -11.84
N HIS A 369 5.54 4.95 -11.26
CA HIS A 369 4.62 3.89 -11.71
C HIS A 369 3.64 3.47 -10.61
N GLY A 370 2.47 2.97 -11.02
CA GLY A 370 1.46 2.43 -10.10
C GLY A 370 0.78 3.52 -9.28
N GLY A 371 -0.27 4.14 -9.82
CA GLY A 371 -0.98 5.24 -9.12
C GLY A 371 -1.57 4.81 -7.78
N VAL A 372 -1.83 3.51 -7.62
CA VAL A 372 -2.12 2.85 -6.35
C VAL A 372 -0.93 2.02 -5.91
N ALA A 373 -0.50 1.03 -6.71
CA ALA A 373 0.45 0.02 -6.26
C ALA A 373 1.58 -0.22 -7.27
N TYR A 374 2.80 -0.29 -6.76
CA TYR A 374 3.92 -0.89 -7.46
C TYR A 374 4.25 -2.23 -6.81
N ILE A 375 4.28 -3.29 -7.61
CA ILE A 375 4.42 -4.67 -7.15
C ILE A 375 5.59 -5.32 -7.88
N ASP A 376 6.55 -5.78 -7.11
CA ASP A 376 7.70 -6.54 -7.58
C ASP A 376 7.76 -7.80 -6.71
N SER A 377 7.17 -8.89 -7.21
CA SER A 377 7.07 -10.16 -6.50
C SER A 377 7.71 -11.25 -7.33
N ASN A 378 8.37 -12.22 -6.71
CA ASN A 378 8.87 -13.43 -7.40
C ASN A 378 7.79 -14.52 -7.54
N LYS A 379 6.54 -14.24 -7.13
CA LYS A 379 5.40 -15.17 -7.08
C LYS A 379 4.17 -14.54 -7.74
N ASP A 380 3.04 -15.19 -7.57
CA ASP A 380 1.80 -14.83 -8.23
C ASP A 380 1.22 -13.54 -7.65
N VAL A 381 0.60 -12.74 -8.52
CA VAL A 381 -0.10 -11.51 -8.19
C VAL A 381 -1.56 -11.65 -8.61
N SER A 382 -2.48 -11.48 -7.66
CA SER A 382 -3.92 -11.53 -7.91
C SER A 382 -4.61 -10.23 -7.54
N ILE A 383 -5.42 -9.70 -8.46
CA ILE A 383 -6.21 -8.50 -8.26
C ILE A 383 -7.67 -8.81 -8.62
N SER A 384 -8.56 -8.87 -7.63
CA SER A 384 -9.92 -9.37 -7.84
C SER A 384 -11.00 -8.49 -7.23
N GLY A 385 -12.12 -8.35 -7.94
CA GLY A 385 -13.33 -7.69 -7.41
C GLY A 385 -13.11 -6.24 -6.97
N CYS A 386 -12.10 -5.55 -7.52
CA CYS A 386 -11.71 -4.21 -7.10
C CYS A 386 -12.38 -3.13 -7.96
N THR A 387 -12.58 -1.96 -7.37
CA THR A 387 -12.99 -0.73 -8.08
C THR A 387 -11.83 0.26 -8.09
N MET A 388 -11.41 0.71 -9.28
CA MET A 388 -10.27 1.59 -9.51
C MET A 388 -10.73 2.79 -10.33
N ALA A 389 -10.76 3.99 -9.75
CA ALA A 389 -11.32 5.16 -10.42
C ALA A 389 -10.44 6.42 -10.29
N GLY A 390 -10.15 7.07 -11.41
CA GLY A 390 -9.48 8.38 -11.40
C GLY A 390 -8.07 8.37 -10.80
N ASN A 391 -7.36 7.24 -10.82
CA ASN A 391 -5.98 7.18 -10.36
C ASN A 391 -5.04 7.69 -11.46
N THR A 392 -3.95 8.36 -11.08
CA THR A 392 -3.09 9.07 -12.03
C THR A 392 -1.61 8.86 -11.74
N VAL A 393 -0.81 8.68 -12.80
CA VAL A 393 0.67 8.66 -12.72
C VAL A 393 1.32 9.50 -13.81
N GLN A 394 2.55 9.96 -13.59
CA GLN A 394 3.37 10.53 -14.68
C GLN A 394 4.14 9.48 -15.46
N GLY A 395 4.37 8.29 -14.90
CA GLY A 395 4.95 7.16 -15.62
C GLY A 395 3.90 6.19 -16.15
N TYR A 396 3.92 4.94 -15.67
CA TYR A 396 3.21 3.80 -16.27
C TYR A 396 2.29 3.11 -15.26
N GLY A 397 1.25 2.44 -15.75
CA GLY A 397 0.31 1.72 -14.89
C GLY A 397 -0.46 2.69 -14.00
N GLY A 398 -1.47 3.37 -14.57
CA GLY A 398 -2.24 4.42 -13.88
C GLY A 398 -2.84 4.00 -12.54
N VAL A 399 -3.00 2.69 -12.32
CA VAL A 399 -3.36 2.08 -11.04
C VAL A 399 -2.26 1.16 -10.53
N VAL A 400 -1.84 0.15 -11.30
CA VAL A 400 -0.91 -0.88 -10.83
C VAL A 400 0.22 -1.10 -11.83
N SER A 401 1.46 -1.16 -11.32
CA SER A 401 2.63 -1.61 -12.08
C SER A 401 3.17 -2.89 -11.47
N ILE A 402 3.38 -3.91 -12.29
CA ILE A 402 3.80 -5.25 -11.87
C ILE A 402 5.06 -5.66 -12.64
N SER A 403 6.08 -6.13 -11.93
CA SER A 403 7.31 -6.65 -12.51
C SER A 403 7.75 -7.96 -11.86
N HIS A 404 8.50 -8.76 -12.63
CA HIS A 404 9.23 -9.97 -12.20
C HIS A 404 8.38 -11.07 -11.53
N SER A 405 7.07 -11.10 -11.83
CA SER A 405 6.09 -11.96 -11.17
C SER A 405 5.95 -13.35 -11.79
N GLY A 406 5.35 -14.26 -11.02
CA GLY A 406 4.87 -15.56 -11.50
C GLY A 406 3.66 -15.37 -12.43
N GLU A 407 2.49 -15.85 -12.03
CA GLU A 407 1.23 -15.56 -12.71
C GLU A 407 0.66 -14.21 -12.26
N VAL A 408 0.10 -13.44 -13.20
CA VAL A 408 -0.65 -12.22 -12.92
C VAL A 408 -2.11 -12.43 -13.31
N SER A 409 -3.03 -12.38 -12.34
CA SER A 409 -4.46 -12.51 -12.57
C SER A 409 -5.21 -11.25 -12.16
N ILE A 410 -6.02 -10.70 -13.07
CA ILE A 410 -6.88 -9.55 -12.84
C ILE A 410 -8.30 -9.94 -13.19
N SER A 411 -9.20 -10.02 -12.19
CA SER A 411 -10.53 -10.60 -12.40
C SER A 411 -11.66 -9.81 -11.76
N GLY A 412 -12.80 -9.68 -12.46
CA GLY A 412 -14.01 -9.06 -11.90
C GLY A 412 -13.82 -7.61 -11.45
N CYS A 413 -12.84 -6.89 -11.98
CA CYS A 413 -12.52 -5.52 -11.57
C CYS A 413 -13.27 -4.48 -12.42
N THR A 414 -13.55 -3.32 -11.82
CA THR A 414 -14.08 -2.13 -12.52
C THR A 414 -13.01 -1.04 -12.52
N MET A 415 -12.62 -0.59 -13.71
CA MET A 415 -11.52 0.37 -13.94
C MET A 415 -12.07 1.56 -14.74
N THR A 416 -12.16 2.74 -14.14
CA THR A 416 -12.80 3.90 -14.78
C THR A 416 -11.94 5.15 -14.71
N GLY A 417 -11.66 5.77 -15.85
CA GLY A 417 -11.03 7.09 -15.89
C GLY A 417 -9.64 7.14 -15.27
N ASN A 418 -8.87 6.06 -15.31
CA ASN A 418 -7.49 6.06 -14.82
C ASN A 418 -6.55 6.54 -15.93
N THR A 419 -5.48 7.24 -15.53
CA THR A 419 -4.59 7.95 -16.46
C THR A 419 -3.12 7.63 -16.18
N ALA A 420 -2.39 7.24 -17.21
CA ALA A 420 -0.93 7.18 -17.19
C ALA A 420 -0.36 8.20 -18.18
N ALA A 421 0.24 9.28 -17.67
CA ALA A 421 0.75 10.37 -18.51
C ALA A 421 2.12 10.09 -19.15
N GLY A 422 2.75 8.96 -18.80
CA GLY A 422 3.96 8.47 -19.45
C GLY A 422 3.66 7.56 -20.65
N GLY A 423 2.40 7.41 -21.07
CA GLY A 423 2.03 6.74 -22.31
C GLY A 423 1.81 5.23 -22.22
N SER A 424 2.08 4.57 -21.09
CA SER A 424 1.95 3.10 -20.97
C SER A 424 0.96 2.66 -19.90
N GLY A 425 -0.09 1.95 -20.30
CA GLY A 425 -0.98 1.24 -19.38
C GLY A 425 -1.79 2.20 -18.51
N GLY A 426 -2.87 2.78 -19.06
CA GLY A 426 -3.71 3.74 -18.31
C GLY A 426 -4.29 3.19 -17.01
N VAL A 427 -4.33 1.86 -16.85
CA VAL A 427 -4.62 1.18 -15.59
C VAL A 427 -3.44 0.32 -15.13
N VAL A 428 -2.94 -0.56 -16.00
CA VAL A 428 -2.00 -1.63 -15.61
C VAL A 428 -0.78 -1.66 -16.52
N SER A 429 0.40 -1.79 -15.93
CA SER A 429 1.64 -2.11 -16.63
C SER A 429 2.19 -3.42 -16.08
N ILE A 430 2.43 -4.42 -16.94
CA ILE A 430 2.96 -5.73 -16.56
C ILE A 430 4.19 -6.04 -17.40
N SER A 431 5.29 -6.36 -16.74
CA SER A 431 6.52 -6.76 -17.42
C SER A 431 7.20 -7.96 -16.76
N HIS A 432 7.93 -8.74 -17.55
CA HIS A 432 8.78 -9.83 -17.07
C HIS A 432 8.03 -10.83 -16.16
N SER A 433 6.79 -11.14 -16.49
CA SER A 433 5.95 -12.07 -15.73
C SER A 433 5.67 -13.35 -16.52
N GLY A 434 5.17 -14.40 -15.86
CA GLY A 434 4.78 -15.65 -16.46
C GLY A 434 3.54 -15.53 -17.36
N GLU A 435 2.40 -16.00 -16.86
CA GLU A 435 1.10 -15.88 -17.54
C GLU A 435 0.34 -14.65 -17.03
N VAL A 436 -0.31 -13.93 -17.94
CA VAL A 436 -1.16 -12.78 -17.64
C VAL A 436 -2.60 -13.11 -18.03
N SER A 437 -3.51 -13.10 -17.06
CA SER A 437 -4.94 -13.29 -17.27
C SER A 437 -5.74 -12.06 -16.84
N ILE A 438 -6.55 -11.52 -17.75
CA ILE A 438 -7.49 -10.41 -17.46
C ILE A 438 -8.90 -10.90 -17.81
N SER A 439 -9.77 -11.07 -16.80
CA SER A 439 -11.06 -11.74 -17.00
C SER A 439 -12.24 -11.03 -16.32
N GLY A 440 -13.39 -11.01 -16.98
CA GLY A 440 -14.63 -10.49 -16.39
C GLY A 440 -14.56 -9.03 -15.92
N CYS A 441 -13.66 -8.22 -16.49
CA CYS A 441 -13.42 -6.85 -16.06
C CYS A 441 -14.22 -5.83 -16.89
N THR A 442 -14.55 -4.70 -16.28
CA THR A 442 -15.15 -3.54 -16.96
C THR A 442 -14.15 -2.38 -16.96
N MET A 443 -13.78 -1.90 -18.15
CA MET A 443 -12.73 -0.90 -18.36
C MET A 443 -13.29 0.25 -19.18
N THR A 444 -13.51 1.41 -18.56
CA THR A 444 -14.17 2.56 -19.20
C THR A 444 -13.35 3.83 -19.11
N GLY A 445 -13.09 4.48 -20.25
CA GLY A 445 -12.49 5.82 -20.27
C GLY A 445 -11.08 5.89 -19.70
N ASN A 446 -10.32 4.78 -19.70
CA ASN A 446 -8.93 4.80 -19.23
C ASN A 446 -8.00 5.31 -20.33
N THR A 447 -6.99 6.08 -19.94
CA THR A 447 -6.16 6.84 -20.87
C THR A 447 -4.68 6.59 -20.63
N ALA A 448 -3.95 6.29 -21.68
CA ALA A 448 -2.50 6.38 -21.72
C ALA A 448 -2.12 7.64 -22.53
N GLU A 449 -1.78 8.72 -21.82
CA GLU A 449 -1.40 10.01 -22.44
C GLU A 449 0.09 9.93 -22.77
N GLY A 450 0.47 10.10 -24.03
CA GLY A 450 1.87 10.11 -24.46
C GLY A 450 2.49 11.50 -24.32
N GLU A 451 3.81 11.59 -24.16
CA GLU A 451 4.53 12.87 -24.14
C GLU A 451 4.79 13.47 -25.55
N GLY A 452 4.27 12.87 -26.62
CA GLY A 452 4.39 13.39 -27.99
C GLY A 452 5.81 13.33 -28.58
N GLY A 453 6.53 12.23 -28.38
CA GLY A 453 7.88 11.98 -28.93
C GLY A 453 8.07 10.56 -29.51
N ASP A 454 9.26 10.26 -30.05
CA ASP A 454 9.62 9.02 -30.79
C ASP A 454 9.53 7.68 -30.00
N VAL A 455 9.04 7.68 -28.76
CA VAL A 455 8.93 6.45 -27.96
C VAL A 455 7.49 5.98 -27.99
N THR A 456 7.22 4.98 -28.85
CA THR A 456 5.89 4.39 -29.02
C THR A 456 5.42 3.74 -27.73
N HIS A 457 4.37 4.27 -27.11
CA HIS A 457 3.71 3.65 -25.97
C HIS A 457 2.19 3.75 -26.11
N GLY A 458 1.47 2.64 -25.96
CA GLY A 458 0.02 2.74 -26.00
C GLY A 458 -0.75 1.46 -25.70
N GLY A 459 -1.58 1.56 -24.67
CA GLY A 459 -2.40 0.51 -24.09
C GLY A 459 -3.29 1.20 -23.09
N GLY A 460 -4.35 1.89 -23.56
CA GLY A 460 -5.17 2.81 -22.76
C GLY A 460 -5.69 2.20 -21.44
N VAL A 461 -5.74 0.87 -21.38
CA VAL A 461 -5.87 0.10 -20.14
C VAL A 461 -4.58 -0.60 -19.75
N ALA A 462 -4.04 -1.48 -20.61
CA ALA A 462 -2.97 -2.41 -20.23
C ALA A 462 -1.76 -2.33 -21.16
N TYR A 463 -0.58 -2.27 -20.56
CA TYR A 463 0.71 -2.39 -21.26
C TYR A 463 1.41 -3.66 -20.78
N ILE A 464 1.61 -4.64 -21.68
CA ILE A 464 2.02 -6.00 -21.33
C ILE A 464 3.21 -6.43 -22.19
N ILE A 465 4.41 -6.49 -21.59
CA ILE A 465 5.66 -6.79 -22.32
C ILE A 465 6.52 -7.88 -21.65
N ASN A 466 7.26 -8.65 -22.45
CA ASN A 466 8.19 -9.68 -21.97
C ASN A 466 7.55 -10.77 -21.08
N ASN A 467 6.38 -11.27 -21.47
CA ASN A 467 5.62 -12.33 -20.79
C ASN A 467 5.50 -13.59 -21.67
N TYR A 468 5.10 -14.71 -21.07
CA TYR A 468 4.95 -15.98 -21.79
C TYR A 468 3.58 -16.13 -22.48
N ARG A 469 2.49 -15.81 -21.78
CA ARG A 469 1.12 -15.93 -22.30
C ARG A 469 0.24 -14.78 -21.84
N VAL A 470 -0.65 -14.31 -22.70
CA VAL A 470 -1.64 -13.29 -22.38
C VAL A 470 -3.04 -13.76 -22.76
N SER A 471 -3.96 -13.78 -21.80
CA SER A 471 -5.36 -14.16 -21.98
C SER A 471 -6.28 -13.05 -21.47
N ILE A 472 -7.12 -12.53 -22.35
CA ILE A 472 -8.14 -11.53 -22.04
C ILE A 472 -9.51 -12.12 -22.35
N SER A 473 -10.39 -12.25 -21.35
CA SER A 473 -11.66 -12.96 -21.52
C SER A 473 -12.86 -12.31 -20.83
N GLY A 474 -14.04 -12.35 -21.46
CA GLY A 474 -15.28 -11.90 -20.81
C GLY A 474 -15.28 -10.43 -20.38
N CYS A 475 -14.45 -9.58 -20.97
CA CYS A 475 -14.26 -8.20 -20.56
C CYS A 475 -15.09 -7.22 -21.38
N THR A 476 -15.47 -6.10 -20.75
CA THR A 476 -16.12 -4.95 -21.42
C THR A 476 -15.17 -3.76 -21.42
N MET A 477 -14.82 -3.25 -22.60
CA MET A 477 -13.82 -2.20 -22.82
C MET A 477 -14.48 -1.08 -23.63
N THR A 478 -14.73 0.07 -23.00
CA THR A 478 -15.48 1.17 -23.62
C THR A 478 -14.75 2.50 -23.53
N GLY A 479 -14.55 3.17 -24.66
CA GLY A 479 -14.03 4.54 -24.68
C GLY A 479 -12.63 4.69 -24.11
N ASN A 480 -11.79 3.64 -24.14
CA ASN A 480 -10.40 3.76 -23.69
C ASN A 480 -9.55 4.37 -24.79
N THR A 481 -8.51 5.11 -24.42
CA THR A 481 -7.70 5.90 -25.35
C THR A 481 -6.21 5.74 -25.10
N ALA A 482 -5.42 5.64 -26.18
CA ALA A 482 -3.98 5.71 -26.15
C ALA A 482 -3.47 6.71 -27.20
N GLU A 483 -2.46 7.50 -26.82
CA GLU A 483 -1.87 8.53 -27.69
C GLU A 483 -0.98 7.95 -28.80
N ASP A 484 -0.49 6.71 -28.69
CA ASP A 484 0.20 6.05 -29.79
C ASP A 484 -0.59 4.84 -30.28
N THR A 485 -0.33 3.64 -29.76
CA THR A 485 -0.91 2.39 -30.28
C THR A 485 -1.88 1.75 -29.29
N GLY A 486 -2.66 0.75 -29.69
CA GLY A 486 -3.43 -0.09 -28.75
C GLY A 486 -4.38 0.69 -27.83
N GLY A 487 -5.53 1.15 -28.34
CA GLY A 487 -6.45 2.00 -27.56
C GLY A 487 -6.93 1.38 -26.25
N VAL A 488 -6.84 0.05 -26.12
CA VAL A 488 -7.02 -0.69 -24.87
C VAL A 488 -5.73 -1.38 -24.43
N VAL A 489 -5.10 -2.17 -25.30
CA VAL A 489 -3.98 -3.05 -24.92
C VAL A 489 -2.78 -2.93 -25.85
N TYR A 490 -1.59 -2.81 -25.24
CA TYR A 490 -0.30 -3.05 -25.87
C TYR A 490 0.19 -4.44 -25.47
N ILE A 491 0.60 -5.25 -26.43
CA ILE A 491 1.14 -6.57 -26.17
C ILE A 491 2.39 -6.78 -27.02
N GLU A 492 3.54 -6.97 -26.37
CA GLU A 492 4.79 -7.34 -27.03
C GLU A 492 5.45 -8.50 -26.28
N ASN A 493 5.27 -9.71 -26.79
CA ASN A 493 5.68 -10.94 -26.10
C ASN A 493 6.11 -12.00 -27.10
N ARG A 494 6.84 -13.03 -26.66
CA ARG A 494 7.31 -14.15 -27.51
C ARG A 494 6.42 -15.39 -27.48
N GLY A 495 5.22 -15.32 -26.90
CA GLY A 495 4.32 -16.47 -26.80
C GLY A 495 2.92 -16.18 -27.31
N GLU A 496 1.89 -16.72 -26.65
CA GLU A 496 0.51 -16.71 -27.15
C GLU A 496 -0.33 -15.55 -26.62
N VAL A 497 -1.18 -15.00 -27.48
CA VAL A 497 -2.21 -14.02 -27.14
C VAL A 497 -3.59 -14.59 -27.46
N SER A 498 -4.51 -14.47 -26.51
CA SER A 498 -5.91 -14.78 -26.74
C SER A 498 -6.85 -13.73 -26.18
N ILE A 499 -7.72 -13.20 -27.03
CA ILE A 499 -8.78 -12.26 -26.68
C ILE A 499 -10.11 -12.94 -27.01
N ARG A 500 -10.93 -13.22 -25.99
CA ARG A 500 -12.14 -14.03 -26.19
C ARG A 500 -13.35 -13.50 -25.45
N GLU A 501 -14.52 -13.61 -26.05
CA GLU A 501 -15.81 -13.25 -25.42
C GLU A 501 -15.83 -11.81 -24.86
N CYS A 502 -15.12 -10.89 -25.51
CA CYS A 502 -14.99 -9.50 -25.07
C CYS A 502 -15.88 -8.55 -25.88
N ALA A 503 -16.37 -7.50 -25.23
CA ALA A 503 -17.07 -6.38 -25.86
C ALA A 503 -16.17 -5.13 -25.87
N MET A 504 -15.83 -4.64 -27.05
CA MET A 504 -14.88 -3.55 -27.29
C MET A 504 -15.57 -2.45 -28.10
N THR A 505 -15.93 -1.36 -27.44
CA THR A 505 -16.76 -0.29 -28.05
C THR A 505 -16.11 1.07 -27.96
N GLY A 506 -15.93 1.75 -29.10
CA GLY A 506 -15.50 3.15 -29.13
C GLY A 506 -14.11 3.39 -28.55
N ASN A 507 -13.21 2.41 -28.60
CA ASN A 507 -11.83 2.60 -28.16
C ASN A 507 -11.00 3.23 -29.28
N THR A 508 -10.02 4.05 -28.90
CA THR A 508 -9.25 4.85 -29.85
C THR A 508 -7.75 4.75 -29.57
N ALA A 509 -6.98 4.43 -30.60
CA ALA A 509 -5.55 4.69 -30.64
C ALA A 509 -5.32 5.82 -31.64
N LYS A 510 -4.38 6.73 -31.35
CA LYS A 510 -4.04 7.76 -32.32
C LYS A 510 -3.36 7.15 -33.55
N ASP A 511 -2.36 6.31 -33.37
CA ASP A 511 -1.61 5.69 -34.46
C ASP A 511 -2.27 4.36 -34.87
N THR A 512 -1.87 3.23 -34.30
CA THR A 512 -2.29 1.89 -34.79
C THR A 512 -3.06 1.08 -33.75
N GLY A 513 -3.98 0.22 -34.21
CA GLY A 513 -4.67 -0.73 -33.33
C GLY A 513 -5.66 -0.04 -32.38
N GLY A 514 -6.82 0.39 -32.89
CA GLY A 514 -7.81 1.13 -32.10
C GLY A 514 -8.27 0.45 -30.80
N VAL A 515 -8.09 -0.87 -30.71
CA VAL A 515 -8.18 -1.65 -29.47
C VAL A 515 -6.82 -2.22 -29.07
N ALA A 516 -6.16 -2.95 -29.97
CA ALA A 516 -5.03 -3.79 -29.62
C ALA A 516 -3.86 -3.60 -30.60
N TYR A 517 -2.68 -3.43 -30.03
CA TYR A 517 -1.41 -3.55 -30.73
C TYR A 517 -0.70 -4.81 -30.23
N ILE A 518 -0.33 -5.70 -31.15
CA ILE A 518 0.27 -7.00 -30.83
C ILE A 518 1.53 -7.19 -31.67
N SER A 519 2.67 -7.40 -31.01
CA SER A 519 3.95 -7.59 -31.69
C SER A 519 4.76 -8.78 -31.18
N ASN A 520 5.47 -9.44 -32.11
CA ASN A 520 6.46 -10.50 -31.85
C ASN A 520 5.91 -11.80 -31.22
N ASN A 521 4.59 -12.02 -31.30
CA ASN A 521 3.91 -13.18 -30.75
C ASN A 521 3.90 -14.39 -31.70
N GLU A 522 3.92 -15.61 -31.13
CA GLU A 522 3.81 -16.86 -31.88
C GLU A 522 2.40 -17.04 -32.44
N ASN A 523 1.38 -16.90 -31.58
CA ASN A 523 -0.02 -17.12 -31.94
C ASN A 523 -0.91 -16.00 -31.41
N VAL A 524 -1.82 -15.53 -32.26
CA VAL A 524 -2.85 -14.55 -31.89
C VAL A 524 -4.23 -15.11 -32.21
N SER A 525 -5.08 -15.23 -31.19
CA SER A 525 -6.46 -15.69 -31.34
C SER A 525 -7.46 -14.66 -30.81
N ILE A 526 -8.41 -14.27 -31.65
CA ILE A 526 -9.52 -13.39 -31.30
C ILE A 526 -10.82 -14.15 -31.57
N SER A 527 -11.64 -14.39 -30.54
CA SER A 527 -12.80 -15.28 -30.70
C SER A 527 -14.05 -14.85 -29.91
N GLY A 528 -15.23 -14.95 -30.51
CA GLY A 528 -16.49 -14.65 -29.83
C GLY A 528 -16.63 -13.19 -29.37
N CYS A 529 -15.89 -12.27 -30.00
CA CYS A 529 -15.82 -10.88 -29.57
C CYS A 529 -16.82 -9.98 -30.33
N THR A 530 -17.23 -8.88 -29.69
CA THR A 530 -17.98 -7.79 -30.32
C THR A 530 -17.14 -6.53 -30.33
N MET A 531 -16.83 -6.01 -31.52
CA MET A 531 -15.91 -4.89 -31.75
C MET A 531 -16.64 -3.81 -32.55
N THR A 532 -17.06 -2.73 -31.88
CA THR A 532 -17.92 -1.70 -32.48
C THR A 532 -17.32 -0.31 -32.37
N GLY A 533 -17.20 0.39 -33.51
CA GLY A 533 -16.84 1.81 -33.50
C GLY A 533 -15.43 2.11 -32.98
N ASN A 534 -14.50 1.15 -33.03
CA ASN A 534 -13.12 1.38 -32.60
C ASN A 534 -12.34 2.07 -33.72
N THR A 535 -11.38 2.92 -33.35
CA THR A 535 -10.69 3.81 -34.29
C THR A 535 -9.17 3.81 -34.09
N ALA A 536 -8.44 3.64 -35.19
CA ALA A 536 -7.05 4.06 -35.35
C ALA A 536 -7.06 5.39 -36.12
N ALA A 537 -6.67 6.50 -35.48
CA ALA A 537 -6.98 7.85 -35.98
C ALA A 537 -6.04 8.31 -37.13
N GLU A 538 -4.78 7.92 -37.08
CA GLU A 538 -3.70 8.33 -37.99
C GLU A 538 -3.00 7.11 -38.62
N GLY A 539 -3.26 5.90 -38.11
CA GLY A 539 -2.64 4.66 -38.59
C GLY A 539 -3.63 3.57 -38.98
N SER A 540 -3.12 2.33 -38.96
CA SER A 540 -3.77 1.13 -39.49
C SER A 540 -4.37 0.25 -38.40
N GLY A 541 -5.31 -0.63 -38.79
CA GLY A 541 -5.92 -1.59 -37.88
C GLY A 541 -6.92 -0.91 -36.94
N GLY A 542 -8.10 -0.54 -37.47
CA GLY A 542 -9.13 0.17 -36.67
C GLY A 542 -9.56 -0.56 -35.40
N VAL A 543 -9.29 -1.87 -35.31
CA VAL A 543 -9.37 -2.66 -34.09
C VAL A 543 -8.00 -3.17 -33.68
N VAL A 544 -7.34 -3.95 -34.54
CA VAL A 544 -6.12 -4.68 -34.20
C VAL A 544 -5.01 -4.44 -35.22
N TYR A 545 -3.81 -4.21 -34.70
CA TYR A 545 -2.58 -4.18 -35.47
C TYR A 545 -1.67 -5.32 -34.99
N ILE A 546 -1.26 -6.20 -35.91
CA ILE A 546 -0.42 -7.37 -35.63
C ILE A 546 0.83 -7.30 -36.50
N GLN A 547 2.00 -7.37 -35.87
CA GLN A 547 3.28 -7.44 -36.58
C GLN A 547 4.26 -8.42 -35.93
N SER A 548 5.22 -8.93 -36.69
CA SER A 548 6.29 -9.77 -36.16
C SER A 548 7.61 -9.50 -36.90
N SER A 549 8.73 -9.59 -36.18
CA SER A 549 10.06 -9.36 -36.74
C SER A 549 10.89 -10.64 -36.96
N GLU A 550 10.58 -11.73 -36.25
CA GLU A 550 11.43 -12.95 -36.21
C GLU A 550 10.68 -14.28 -36.41
N VAL A 551 9.36 -14.34 -36.11
CA VAL A 551 8.57 -15.57 -36.14
C VAL A 551 7.30 -15.36 -36.96
N LEU A 552 6.95 -16.31 -37.82
CA LEU A 552 5.67 -16.28 -38.52
C LEU A 552 4.52 -16.43 -37.52
N THR A 553 3.76 -15.36 -37.31
CA THR A 553 2.61 -15.38 -36.39
C THR A 553 1.42 -16.10 -37.04
N GLU A 554 0.80 -17.06 -36.34
CA GLU A 554 -0.52 -17.57 -36.72
C GLU A 554 -1.60 -16.66 -36.16
N VAL A 555 -2.48 -16.17 -37.03
CA VAL A 555 -3.58 -15.28 -36.66
C VAL A 555 -4.91 -15.97 -36.91
N SER A 556 -5.75 -16.07 -35.88
CA SER A 556 -7.11 -16.58 -35.99
C SER A 556 -8.13 -15.57 -35.45
N ILE A 557 -9.13 -15.23 -36.26
CA ILE A 557 -10.27 -14.40 -35.86
C ILE A 557 -11.55 -15.20 -36.13
N SER A 558 -12.29 -15.56 -35.08
CA SER A 558 -13.44 -16.45 -35.21
C SER A 558 -14.69 -16.00 -34.45
N GLY A 559 -15.86 -16.33 -34.98
CA GLY A 559 -17.15 -16.16 -34.29
C GLY A 559 -17.43 -14.73 -33.79
N SER A 560 -16.83 -13.72 -34.43
CA SER A 560 -16.80 -12.35 -33.91
C SER A 560 -17.62 -11.39 -34.77
N THR A 561 -18.14 -10.33 -34.13
CA THR A 561 -18.89 -9.24 -34.79
C THR A 561 -18.05 -7.97 -34.77
N MET A 562 -17.77 -7.41 -35.94
CA MET A 562 -16.90 -6.25 -36.15
C MET A 562 -17.63 -5.20 -36.98
N THR A 563 -18.14 -4.14 -36.33
CA THR A 563 -19.01 -3.17 -36.99
C THR A 563 -18.57 -1.73 -36.82
N GLY A 564 -18.50 -0.97 -37.91
CA GLY A 564 -18.23 0.47 -37.86
C GLY A 564 -16.83 0.83 -37.36
N ASN A 565 -15.85 -0.08 -37.45
CA ASN A 565 -14.48 0.21 -37.04
C ASN A 565 -13.75 0.97 -38.15
N THR A 566 -12.83 1.86 -37.78
CA THR A 566 -12.21 2.83 -38.71
C THR A 566 -10.69 2.87 -38.56
N ALA A 567 -9.98 2.73 -39.67
CA ALA A 567 -8.58 3.17 -39.82
C ALA A 567 -8.61 4.47 -40.65
N ALA A 568 -8.50 5.61 -39.97
CA ALA A 568 -8.87 6.92 -40.52
C ALA A 568 -7.80 7.53 -41.42
N GLU A 569 -6.55 7.08 -41.37
CA GLU A 569 -5.52 7.45 -42.35
C GLU A 569 -4.71 6.22 -42.85
N GLY A 570 -5.07 5.02 -42.39
CA GLY A 570 -4.34 3.78 -42.66
C GLY A 570 -5.17 2.68 -43.30
N ASN A 571 -4.60 1.47 -43.25
CA ASN A 571 -5.13 0.27 -43.88
C ASN A 571 -5.88 -0.61 -42.87
N GLY A 572 -6.76 -1.49 -43.36
CA GLY A 572 -7.41 -2.49 -42.51
C GLY A 572 -8.37 -1.88 -41.50
N GLY A 573 -9.60 -1.58 -41.92
CA GLY A 573 -10.60 -0.93 -41.05
C GLY A 573 -10.92 -1.73 -39.77
N VAL A 574 -10.59 -3.03 -39.77
CA VAL A 574 -10.57 -3.88 -38.59
C VAL A 574 -9.14 -4.30 -38.25
N ALA A 575 -8.46 -4.98 -39.17
CA ALA A 575 -7.20 -5.64 -38.87
C ALA A 575 -6.11 -5.28 -39.89
N TYR A 576 -4.94 -4.94 -39.37
CA TYR A 576 -3.69 -4.89 -40.12
C TYR A 576 -2.79 -6.02 -39.63
N ILE A 577 -2.29 -6.85 -40.56
CA ILE A 577 -1.48 -8.01 -40.25
C ILE A 577 -0.22 -7.98 -41.12
N GLU A 578 0.93 -7.96 -40.47
CA GLU A 578 2.25 -7.99 -41.10
C GLU A 578 3.06 -9.21 -40.64
N TYR A 579 3.80 -9.84 -41.56
CA TYR A 579 4.72 -10.96 -41.26
C TYR A 579 4.04 -12.20 -40.61
N SER A 580 2.86 -12.59 -41.10
CA SER A 580 2.11 -13.77 -40.61
C SER A 580 2.38 -15.05 -41.41
N GLY A 581 2.35 -16.21 -40.74
CA GLY A 581 2.43 -17.53 -41.38
C GLY A 581 1.10 -18.01 -41.97
N GLU A 582 0.07 -18.07 -41.14
CA GLU A 582 -1.31 -18.41 -41.53
C GLU A 582 -2.28 -17.38 -40.96
N VAL A 583 -3.27 -16.98 -41.76
CA VAL A 583 -4.36 -16.10 -41.31
C VAL A 583 -5.70 -16.80 -41.56
N SER A 584 -6.45 -17.07 -40.50
CA SER A 584 -7.78 -17.68 -40.56
C SER A 584 -8.85 -16.75 -39.99
N ILE A 585 -9.89 -16.48 -40.79
CA ILE A 585 -11.05 -15.68 -40.41
C ILE A 585 -12.31 -16.52 -40.61
N SER A 586 -13.02 -16.86 -39.54
CA SER A 586 -14.12 -17.84 -39.62
C SER A 586 -15.37 -17.45 -38.84
N GLY A 587 -16.55 -17.63 -39.44
CA GLY A 587 -17.83 -17.41 -38.75
C GLY A 587 -18.04 -15.97 -38.26
N CYS A 588 -17.40 -14.98 -38.90
CA CYS A 588 -17.43 -13.58 -38.46
C CYS A 588 -18.46 -12.74 -39.22
N THR A 589 -19.00 -11.72 -38.56
CA THR A 589 -19.83 -10.67 -39.17
C THR A 589 -19.05 -9.36 -39.18
N MET A 590 -18.80 -8.80 -40.37
CA MET A 590 -17.98 -7.62 -40.57
C MET A 590 -18.76 -6.59 -41.40
N ALA A 591 -19.23 -5.51 -40.79
CA ALA A 591 -20.11 -4.57 -41.47
C ALA A 591 -19.77 -3.10 -41.24
N GLY A 592 -19.79 -2.32 -42.33
CA GLY A 592 -19.60 -0.87 -42.25
C GLY A 592 -18.20 -0.45 -41.76
N ASN A 593 -17.18 -1.30 -41.87
CA ASN A 593 -15.82 -0.93 -41.49
C ASN A 593 -15.16 -0.09 -42.59
N ILE A 594 -14.31 0.84 -42.20
CA ILE A 594 -13.74 1.87 -43.07
C ILE A 594 -12.21 1.85 -42.94
N ALA A 595 -11.52 1.80 -44.07
CA ALA A 595 -10.11 2.16 -44.18
C ALA A 595 -9.98 3.30 -45.20
N GLU A 596 -9.30 4.39 -44.85
CA GLU A 596 -8.94 5.40 -45.86
C GLU A 596 -7.88 4.85 -46.84
N GLY A 597 -7.02 3.95 -46.36
CA GLY A 597 -6.10 3.19 -47.21
C GLY A 597 -6.78 2.01 -47.92
N SER A 598 -6.11 0.86 -47.84
CA SER A 598 -6.46 -0.40 -48.50
C SER A 598 -7.13 -1.38 -47.53
N GLY A 599 -7.99 -2.26 -48.05
CA GLY A 599 -8.61 -3.33 -47.28
C GLY A 599 -9.61 -2.83 -46.23
N GLY A 600 -10.84 -2.53 -46.64
CA GLY A 600 -11.87 -1.96 -45.76
C GLY A 600 -12.18 -2.74 -44.49
N VAL A 601 -11.80 -4.02 -44.43
CA VAL A 601 -11.79 -4.85 -43.22
C VAL A 601 -10.38 -5.26 -42.85
N VAL A 602 -9.68 -5.97 -43.75
CA VAL A 602 -8.37 -6.57 -43.44
C VAL A 602 -7.31 -6.16 -44.46
N TYR A 603 -6.13 -5.83 -43.97
CA TYR A 603 -4.93 -5.65 -44.78
C TYR A 603 -3.87 -6.64 -44.34
N ILE A 604 -3.35 -7.44 -45.29
CA ILE A 604 -2.34 -8.47 -45.03
C ILE A 604 -1.12 -8.19 -45.91
N GLN A 605 0.00 -7.89 -45.25
CA GLN A 605 1.31 -7.72 -45.87
C GLN A 605 2.21 -8.88 -45.44
N SER A 606 2.79 -9.57 -46.42
CA SER A 606 3.70 -10.68 -46.16
C SER A 606 5.11 -10.32 -46.63
N SER A 607 6.11 -10.80 -45.90
CA SER A 607 7.47 -10.84 -46.40
C SER A 607 7.99 -12.27 -46.35
N GLU A 608 8.66 -12.68 -47.42
CA GLU A 608 9.48 -13.89 -47.56
C GLU A 608 8.78 -15.26 -47.61
N VAL A 609 7.54 -15.45 -47.11
CA VAL A 609 6.81 -16.74 -47.16
C VAL A 609 5.38 -16.58 -47.70
N LEU A 610 4.92 -17.54 -48.51
CA LEU A 610 3.53 -17.58 -49.00
C LEU A 610 2.58 -17.80 -47.80
N THR A 611 1.80 -16.79 -47.43
CA THR A 611 0.77 -16.90 -46.38
C THR A 611 -0.52 -17.45 -46.98
N GLU A 612 -1.11 -18.47 -46.36
CA GLU A 612 -2.48 -18.88 -46.65
C GLU A 612 -3.45 -18.01 -45.83
N VAL A 613 -4.36 -17.34 -46.54
CA VAL A 613 -5.43 -16.52 -45.95
C VAL A 613 -6.75 -17.23 -46.21
N SER A 614 -7.33 -17.80 -45.16
CA SER A 614 -8.62 -18.49 -45.23
C SER A 614 -9.74 -17.63 -44.64
N ILE A 615 -10.78 -17.37 -45.42
CA ILE A 615 -12.01 -16.70 -44.97
C ILE A 615 -13.18 -17.67 -45.16
N SER A 616 -13.80 -18.10 -44.07
CA SER A 616 -14.85 -19.12 -44.10
C SER A 616 -16.09 -18.75 -43.30
N GLY A 617 -17.29 -19.01 -43.83
CA GLY A 617 -18.52 -18.80 -43.06
C GLY A 617 -18.79 -17.34 -42.65
N CYS A 618 -18.20 -16.35 -43.32
CA CYS A 618 -18.24 -14.95 -42.91
C CYS A 618 -19.32 -14.16 -43.66
N THR A 619 -19.82 -13.10 -43.03
CA THR A 619 -20.71 -12.10 -43.65
C THR A 619 -20.01 -10.74 -43.68
N MET A 620 -19.73 -10.21 -44.87
CA MET A 620 -18.97 -8.98 -45.09
C MET A 620 -19.79 -7.98 -45.89
N THR A 621 -20.30 -6.93 -45.24
CA THR A 621 -21.28 -6.00 -45.86
C THR A 621 -20.98 -4.53 -45.64
N GLY A 622 -21.03 -3.71 -46.69
CA GLY A 622 -20.93 -2.25 -46.55
C GLY A 622 -19.56 -1.74 -46.11
N ASN A 623 -18.50 -2.55 -46.23
CA ASN A 623 -17.14 -2.14 -45.87
C ASN A 623 -16.52 -1.30 -47.00
N THR A 624 -15.69 -0.32 -46.65
CA THR A 624 -15.16 0.68 -47.59
C THR A 624 -13.66 0.84 -47.45
N ALA A 625 -12.96 0.86 -48.58
CA ALA A 625 -11.59 1.34 -48.74
C ALA A 625 -11.62 2.60 -49.62
N ALA A 626 -10.96 3.69 -49.21
CA ALA A 626 -10.91 4.91 -50.03
C ALA A 626 -9.82 4.85 -51.12
N GLU A 627 -8.83 3.96 -50.98
CA GLU A 627 -7.96 3.60 -52.11
C GLU A 627 -8.60 2.53 -53.02
N SER A 628 -8.07 2.37 -54.24
CA SER A 628 -8.57 1.39 -55.24
C SER A 628 -8.29 -0.08 -54.89
N HIS A 629 -7.97 -0.36 -53.63
CA HIS A 629 -7.39 -1.61 -53.15
C HIS A 629 -8.36 -2.32 -52.20
N GLY A 630 -9.39 -2.95 -52.78
CA GLY A 630 -10.29 -3.93 -52.14
C GLY A 630 -11.15 -3.42 -50.97
N GLY A 631 -12.47 -3.31 -51.16
CA GLY A 631 -13.39 -2.84 -50.10
C GLY A 631 -13.57 -3.78 -48.91
N VAL A 632 -12.99 -4.98 -48.97
CA VAL A 632 -13.01 -5.96 -47.87
C VAL A 632 -11.59 -6.30 -47.46
N ALA A 633 -10.79 -6.83 -48.37
CA ALA A 633 -9.45 -7.29 -48.08
C ALA A 633 -8.46 -6.77 -49.12
N TYR A 634 -7.28 -6.39 -48.64
CA TYR A 634 -6.07 -6.29 -49.43
C TYR A 634 -5.10 -7.37 -48.97
N ILE A 635 -4.50 -8.08 -49.93
CA ILE A 635 -3.55 -9.16 -49.66
C ILE A 635 -2.39 -9.00 -50.63
N ASP A 636 -1.18 -8.86 -50.10
CA ASP A 636 0.02 -8.61 -50.90
C ASP A 636 0.38 -9.80 -51.81
N VAL A 637 1.17 -9.52 -52.85
CA VAL A 637 1.49 -10.43 -53.95
C VAL A 637 2.26 -11.65 -53.45
N GLY A 638 1.75 -12.85 -53.75
CA GLY A 638 2.35 -14.14 -53.39
C GLY A 638 1.46 -14.96 -52.47
N ASN A 639 0.56 -14.35 -51.72
CA ASN A 639 -0.31 -15.07 -50.79
C ASN A 639 -1.46 -15.79 -51.49
N ILE A 640 -1.99 -16.85 -50.85
CA ILE A 640 -3.15 -17.60 -51.34
C ILE A 640 -4.38 -17.15 -50.56
N LEU A 641 -5.39 -16.64 -51.26
CA LEU A 641 -6.70 -16.32 -50.68
C LEU A 641 -7.71 -17.44 -50.95
N ILE A 642 -8.26 -18.03 -49.89
CA ILE A 642 -9.33 -19.03 -49.95
C ILE A 642 -10.57 -18.47 -49.27
N ILE A 643 -11.61 -18.20 -50.05
CA ILE A 643 -12.92 -17.80 -49.52
C ILE A 643 -13.92 -18.93 -49.71
N THR A 644 -14.52 -19.41 -48.62
CA THR A 644 -15.54 -20.48 -48.65
C THR A 644 -16.76 -20.08 -47.83
N ASN A 645 -17.95 -20.54 -48.27
CA ASN A 645 -19.20 -20.42 -47.51
C ASN A 645 -19.49 -19.00 -46.94
N SER A 646 -19.08 -17.95 -47.65
CA SER A 646 -19.13 -16.57 -47.16
C SER A 646 -20.02 -15.68 -48.03
N THR A 647 -20.65 -14.68 -47.40
CA THR A 647 -21.47 -13.66 -48.07
C THR A 647 -20.71 -12.34 -48.15
N ILE A 648 -20.51 -11.83 -49.35
CA ILE A 648 -19.81 -10.56 -49.61
C ILE A 648 -20.72 -9.66 -50.44
N SER A 649 -21.21 -8.56 -49.87
CA SER A 649 -22.17 -7.69 -50.57
C SER A 649 -22.07 -6.22 -50.20
N GLY A 650 -22.11 -5.33 -51.19
CA GLY A 650 -22.17 -3.88 -50.97
C GLY A 650 -20.88 -3.27 -50.40
N ASN A 651 -19.74 -3.92 -50.59
CA ASN A 651 -18.43 -3.38 -50.21
C ASN A 651 -17.84 -2.56 -51.37
N SER A 652 -17.07 -1.52 -51.06
CA SER A 652 -16.62 -0.52 -52.05
C SER A 652 -15.14 -0.20 -51.91
N ALA A 653 -14.44 -0.09 -53.04
CA ALA A 653 -13.10 0.48 -53.13
C ALA A 653 -13.11 1.51 -54.26
N VAL A 654 -12.99 2.80 -53.93
CA VAL A 654 -13.15 3.88 -54.90
C VAL A 654 -12.11 4.93 -54.63
N SER A 655 -11.14 5.09 -55.54
CA SER A 655 -10.22 6.22 -55.51
C SER A 655 -11.02 7.52 -55.50
N THR A 656 -10.85 8.32 -54.46
CA THR A 656 -11.31 9.72 -54.45
C THR A 656 -10.32 10.66 -55.13
N PHE A 657 -9.26 10.14 -55.77
CA PHE A 657 -8.29 10.87 -56.58
C PHE A 657 -8.17 10.35 -58.01
#